data_AF-A0A7V7ED10-F1
#
_entry.id   AF-A0A7V7ED10-F1
#
_cell.length_a   1.000
_cell.length_b   1.000
_cell.length_c   1.000
_cell.angle_alpha   90.00
_cell.angle_beta   90.00
_cell.angle_gamma   90.00
#
_symmetry.space_group_name_H-M   'P 1'
#
loop_
_entity.id
_entity.type
_entity.pdbx_description
1 polymer ?
#
loop_
_entity_poly.entity_id
_entity_poly.type
_entity_poly.pdbx_seq_one_letter_code
_entity_poly.pdbx_strand_id
1 'polypeptide(L)'
;MKTSHSRPFTYLKSGLAVVLVGCMSAVFAEDVSPTFQETVERAVGKVKPALVRIEVVSADYWDGREVKHEASGSGVIITPEGHVVTNHHVAGDATLLLCTLSTKEEIEAELVGKDPLTDIAVIKLKPEKSRTFPVAEFGDSSKVRAGDHVLAMGSPLSLSQSVTLGIISNTELVMPKWMGRGGLTLDGEDVGALVRWFGHDAQIYGGNSGGPLVNMAGQIIGINEIKIGLGGAIPGNVVKDVAEMLIKEGKVRRSWLGITIQPRLKHGNAGRGVLVSGTFKDSPAEKAGVKSGDVLVRFAGQDVDVRFPEELPAFNRLVAGLPVGEPVEVVVLRGGEEIVLSVTTIEREKIYPQQHEIKEWGITVRNMSDLLAKTMKRDSAEGVLVTSIRPGGPAGDAKPAIFRQDVLVEVNGKPIENVQELRDVTAEIVQGQDDPVPTLVGFERKTERYLTVVKVGIKDIEDPGLEVKKAWLPVQTQVLTRDIATELGDRKLKGFVFTQVFEGSTAETAGLEVGDFILAVDGEPLEASAPEDYEELPALIRQYKIGSVADLTVLRDAEKRTIAVELIRSPKLSREMKKYRDDNFEFTVRDITFFDKAEERWKEEEKGVLVEQVESGGWAALGQLRPGDLIQQVDDTVIADVEALETKMDAVVAAEPKAVVFKVGRGVYTVYLEFEPKWETTETQ
;
A
#
# COMPACT_ATOMS: atom_id res chain seq x y z
N MET A 1 46.15 82.07 30.91
CA MET A 1 45.25 82.73 31.88
C MET A 1 43.85 82.64 31.31
N LYS A 2 42.97 81.89 32.00
CA LYS A 2 41.49 81.91 32.00
C LYS A 2 40.69 82.14 30.69
N THR A 3 39.76 81.19 30.43
CA THR A 3 38.31 81.35 30.06
C THR A 3 37.95 82.21 28.84
N SER A 4 36.81 82.12 28.19
CA SER A 4 35.72 81.16 27.94
C SER A 4 34.82 81.88 26.92
N HIS A 5 33.99 81.13 26.20
CA HIS A 5 32.67 81.52 25.68
C HIS A 5 32.43 82.97 25.19
N SER A 6 31.97 83.11 23.95
CA SER A 6 30.53 83.08 23.66
C SER A 6 30.17 83.73 22.31
N ARG A 7 29.12 83.13 21.73
CA ARG A 7 28.03 83.70 20.92
C ARG A 7 28.13 83.80 19.39
N PRO A 8 26.96 83.63 18.73
CA PRO A 8 26.82 83.28 17.33
C PRO A 8 26.38 84.47 16.47
N PHE A 9 26.35 84.35 15.15
CA PHE A 9 25.33 84.98 14.29
C PHE A 9 25.47 84.47 12.85
N THR A 10 24.36 83.99 12.30
CA THR A 10 24.16 83.68 10.87
C THR A 10 23.43 84.85 10.23
N TYR A 11 23.87 85.33 9.06
CA TYR A 11 22.99 85.82 7.97
C TYR A 11 23.80 85.96 6.65
N LEU A 12 23.49 85.07 5.71
CA LEU A 12 23.09 85.29 4.31
C LEU A 12 23.96 86.05 3.27
N LYS A 13 23.97 85.43 2.07
CA LYS A 13 24.12 85.95 0.69
C LYS A 13 25.53 86.34 0.20
N SER A 14 26.05 85.55 -0.73
CA SER A 14 26.27 85.94 -2.15
C SER A 14 26.96 84.80 -2.90
N GLY A 15 26.50 84.52 -4.12
CA GLY A 15 27.09 83.50 -4.99
C GLY A 15 28.23 84.04 -5.82
N LEU A 16 29.19 83.18 -6.16
CA LEU A 16 29.96 83.25 -7.40
C LEU A 16 30.56 81.87 -7.72
N ALA A 17 30.56 81.55 -9.00
CA ALA A 17 30.83 80.25 -9.61
C ALA A 17 32.23 79.67 -9.34
N VAL A 18 32.30 78.33 -9.26
CA VAL A 18 33.55 77.58 -9.48
C VAL A 18 33.29 76.39 -10.41
N VAL A 19 33.92 76.52 -11.58
CA VAL A 19 34.37 75.51 -12.56
C VAL A 19 34.10 74.04 -12.23
N LEU A 20 33.26 73.41 -13.06
CA LEU A 20 33.14 71.96 -13.22
C LEU A 20 34.42 71.41 -13.85
N VAL A 21 35.24 70.71 -13.07
CA VAL A 21 36.23 69.76 -13.59
C VAL A 21 35.58 68.39 -13.60
N GLY A 22 35.44 67.82 -14.80
CA GLY A 22 34.87 66.49 -14.99
C GLY A 22 35.79 65.42 -14.42
N CYS A 23 35.24 64.59 -13.53
CA CYS A 23 35.68 63.23 -13.31
C CYS A 23 34.67 62.31 -14.00
N MET A 24 35.05 61.75 -15.16
CA MET A 24 34.42 60.53 -15.67
C MET A 24 34.81 59.40 -14.71
N SER A 25 33.96 59.12 -13.74
CA SER A 25 33.99 57.84 -13.05
C SER A 25 33.43 56.80 -14.01
N ALA A 26 34.32 55.98 -14.58
CA ALA A 26 33.92 54.77 -15.26
C ALA A 26 33.10 53.93 -14.28
N VAL A 27 31.81 53.73 -14.56
CA VAL A 27 30.99 52.73 -13.89
C VAL A 27 31.53 51.38 -14.34
N PHE A 28 32.39 50.78 -13.53
CA PHE A 28 32.61 49.35 -13.61
C PHE A 28 31.30 48.70 -13.19
N ALA A 29 30.59 48.08 -14.14
CA ALA A 29 29.57 47.11 -13.79
C ALA A 29 30.31 45.96 -13.09
N GLU A 30 30.22 45.89 -11.77
CA GLU A 30 30.59 44.69 -11.05
C GLU A 30 29.68 43.57 -11.56
N ASP A 31 30.28 42.54 -12.16
CA ASP A 31 29.62 41.25 -12.40
C ASP A 31 29.30 40.65 -11.01
N VAL A 32 28.14 41.02 -10.45
CA VAL A 32 27.67 40.45 -9.19
C VAL A 32 27.18 39.04 -9.51
N SER A 33 28.04 38.05 -9.31
CA SER A 33 27.66 36.64 -9.36
C SER A 33 26.49 36.40 -8.39
N PRO A 34 25.44 35.67 -8.79
CA PRO A 34 24.28 35.46 -7.93
C PRO A 34 24.69 34.83 -6.61
N THR A 35 24.02 35.21 -5.53
CA THR A 35 24.27 34.59 -4.23
C THR A 35 23.92 33.11 -4.28
N PHE A 36 24.47 32.32 -3.36
CA PHE A 36 24.12 30.90 -3.25
C PHE A 36 22.61 30.71 -3.04
N GLN A 37 22.00 31.54 -2.19
CA GLN A 37 20.56 31.51 -1.95
C GLN A 37 19.75 31.80 -3.23
N GLU A 38 20.11 32.85 -3.99
CA GLU A 38 19.46 33.15 -5.27
C GLU A 38 19.59 32.01 -6.28
N THR A 39 20.71 31.29 -6.24
CA THR A 39 20.94 30.14 -7.11
C THR A 39 20.02 28.97 -6.72
N VAL A 40 19.89 28.68 -5.43
CA VAL A 40 18.95 27.69 -4.91
C VAL A 40 17.51 28.07 -5.25
N GLU A 41 17.09 29.31 -5.00
CA GLU A 41 15.74 29.79 -5.29
C GLU A 41 15.42 29.69 -6.79
N ARG A 42 16.38 30.01 -7.67
CA ARG A 42 16.22 29.86 -9.12
C ARG A 42 16.07 28.39 -9.53
N ALA A 43 16.87 27.49 -8.95
CA ALA A 43 16.79 26.06 -9.23
C ALA A 43 15.44 25.48 -8.78
N VAL A 44 14.98 25.84 -7.57
CA VAL A 44 13.65 25.48 -7.05
C VAL A 44 12.54 26.01 -7.96
N GLY A 45 12.59 27.30 -8.33
CA GLY A 45 11.57 27.93 -9.15
C GLY A 45 11.39 27.30 -10.53
N LYS A 46 12.46 26.74 -11.11
CA LYS A 46 12.40 26.02 -12.40
C LYS A 46 11.71 24.66 -12.29
N VAL A 47 11.94 23.93 -11.21
CA VAL A 47 11.52 22.52 -11.07
C VAL A 47 10.17 22.40 -10.38
N LYS A 48 9.88 23.27 -9.41
CA LYS A 48 8.66 23.25 -8.58
C LYS A 48 7.35 23.13 -9.38
N PRO A 49 7.16 23.82 -10.53
CA PRO A 49 5.94 23.68 -11.33
C PRO A 49 5.75 22.30 -11.97
N ALA A 50 6.82 21.52 -12.12
CA ALA A 50 6.81 20.18 -12.70
C ALA A 50 6.75 19.06 -11.64
N LEU A 51 6.84 19.40 -10.34
CA LEU A 51 6.72 18.42 -9.26
C LEU A 51 5.28 17.95 -9.10
N VAL A 52 5.12 16.64 -8.93
CA VAL A 52 3.82 15.98 -8.78
C VAL A 52 3.83 15.19 -7.49
N ARG A 53 2.78 15.31 -6.69
CA ARG A 53 2.46 14.32 -5.65
C ARG A 53 1.65 13.21 -6.29
N ILE A 54 2.01 11.98 -5.99
CA ILE A 54 1.32 10.80 -6.50
C ILE A 54 0.69 10.10 -5.31
N GLU A 55 -0.62 10.03 -5.28
CA GLU A 55 -1.40 9.16 -4.41
C GLU A 55 -1.69 7.89 -5.21
N VAL A 56 -1.33 6.75 -4.64
CA VAL A 56 -1.32 5.47 -5.33
C VAL A 56 -2.17 4.50 -4.53
N VAL A 57 -3.06 3.81 -5.22
CA VAL A 57 -3.64 2.57 -4.72
C VAL A 57 -2.94 1.44 -5.44
N SER A 58 -2.27 0.57 -4.70
CA SER A 58 -1.59 -0.60 -5.23
C SER A 58 -2.24 -1.87 -4.70
N ALA A 59 -2.25 -2.90 -5.55
CA ALA A 59 -2.72 -4.22 -5.19
C ALA A 59 -1.54 -5.05 -4.65
N ASP A 60 -1.54 -5.32 -3.35
CA ASP A 60 -0.73 -6.36 -2.74
C ASP A 60 -1.50 -7.67 -2.68
N TYR A 61 -0.80 -8.76 -2.40
CA TYR A 61 -1.42 -10.07 -2.32
C TYR A 61 -0.95 -10.82 -1.08
N TRP A 62 -1.85 -11.01 -0.14
CA TRP A 62 -1.58 -11.63 1.16
C TRP A 62 -2.77 -12.51 1.59
N ASP A 63 -2.49 -13.59 2.33
CA ASP A 63 -3.51 -14.53 2.84
C ASP A 63 -4.59 -14.94 1.81
N GLY A 64 -4.17 -15.24 0.58
CA GLY A 64 -5.06 -15.72 -0.48
C GLY A 64 -6.02 -14.67 -1.03
N ARG A 65 -5.81 -13.38 -0.76
CA ARG A 65 -6.58 -12.24 -1.25
C ARG A 65 -5.70 -11.24 -1.98
N GLU A 66 -6.27 -10.52 -2.93
CA GLU A 66 -5.78 -9.19 -3.30
C GLU A 66 -6.15 -8.22 -2.19
N VAL A 67 -5.18 -7.46 -1.70
CA VAL A 67 -5.37 -6.45 -0.66
C VAL A 67 -4.84 -5.14 -1.21
N LYS A 68 -5.72 -4.15 -1.31
CA LYS A 68 -5.33 -2.83 -1.78
C LYS A 68 -4.73 -2.03 -0.63
N HIS A 69 -3.72 -1.24 -0.92
CA HIS A 69 -3.15 -0.30 0.04
C HIS A 69 -2.91 1.04 -0.61
N GLU A 70 -3.09 2.09 0.19
CA GLU A 70 -2.78 3.45 -0.20
C GLU A 70 -1.33 3.77 0.12
N ALA A 71 -0.63 4.35 -0.85
CA ALA A 71 0.70 4.87 -0.72
C ALA A 71 0.76 6.29 -1.29
N SER A 72 1.81 7.03 -0.92
CA SER A 72 2.10 8.33 -1.51
C SER A 72 3.56 8.43 -1.87
N GLY A 73 3.83 8.99 -3.05
CA GLY A 73 5.16 9.27 -3.57
C GLY A 73 5.22 10.59 -4.32
N SER A 74 6.36 10.84 -4.93
CA SER A 74 6.61 12.01 -5.74
C SER A 74 6.91 11.62 -7.19
N GLY A 75 6.73 12.57 -8.09
CA GLY A 75 7.16 12.44 -9.47
C GLY A 75 7.55 13.80 -10.05
N VAL A 76 8.09 13.77 -11.27
CA VAL A 76 8.44 14.97 -12.02
C VAL A 76 7.98 14.87 -13.46
N ILE A 77 7.32 15.92 -13.95
CA ILE A 77 6.87 16.04 -15.33
C ILE A 77 8.09 16.30 -16.23
N ILE A 78 8.30 15.40 -17.20
CA ILE A 78 9.47 15.43 -18.11
C ILE A 78 9.11 15.75 -19.57
N THR A 79 7.81 15.79 -19.92
CA THR A 79 7.38 16.23 -21.25
C THR A 79 6.15 17.15 -21.19
N PRO A 80 5.94 18.05 -22.19
CA PRO A 80 4.80 18.96 -22.21
C PRO A 80 3.45 18.23 -22.25
N GLU A 81 3.41 17.01 -22.77
CA GLU A 81 2.21 16.18 -22.84
C GLU A 81 1.81 15.68 -21.44
N GLY A 82 2.68 15.73 -20.44
CA GLY A 82 2.38 15.30 -19.08
C GLY A 82 2.83 13.87 -18.77
N HIS A 83 3.95 13.42 -19.33
CA HIS A 83 4.64 12.23 -18.84
C HIS A 83 5.39 12.57 -17.57
N VAL A 84 5.15 11.79 -16.52
CA VAL A 84 5.73 11.94 -15.20
C VAL A 84 6.63 10.74 -14.94
N VAL A 85 7.88 11.00 -14.57
CA VAL A 85 8.80 9.97 -14.07
C VAL A 85 8.64 9.86 -12.56
N THR A 86 8.62 8.62 -12.07
CA THR A 86 8.65 8.27 -10.65
C THR A 86 9.35 6.90 -10.47
N ASN A 87 9.37 6.36 -9.26
CA ASN A 87 9.90 5.03 -9.02
C ASN A 87 8.88 3.92 -9.36
N HIS A 88 9.37 2.73 -9.74
CA HIS A 88 8.52 1.55 -9.93
C HIS A 88 7.85 1.14 -8.61
N HIS A 89 8.58 1.15 -7.49
CA HIS A 89 7.97 0.84 -6.19
C HIS A 89 6.92 1.87 -5.73
N VAL A 90 6.85 3.05 -6.36
CA VAL A 90 5.82 4.04 -6.10
C VAL A 90 4.57 3.76 -6.94
N ALA A 91 4.72 3.62 -8.26
CA ALA A 91 3.57 3.63 -9.19
C ALA A 91 3.44 2.39 -10.10
N GLY A 92 4.40 1.47 -10.04
CA GLY A 92 4.51 0.35 -10.99
C GLY A 92 3.41 -0.70 -10.86
N ASP A 93 2.89 -0.91 -9.67
CA ASP A 93 1.80 -1.86 -9.37
C ASP A 93 0.48 -1.16 -9.00
N ALA A 94 0.37 0.11 -9.42
CA ALA A 94 -0.80 0.92 -9.14
C ALA A 94 -2.03 0.45 -9.92
N THR A 95 -3.17 0.32 -9.22
CA THR A 95 -4.51 0.16 -9.80
C THR A 95 -5.19 1.51 -10.00
N LEU A 96 -4.84 2.50 -9.17
CA LEU A 96 -5.26 3.89 -9.27
C LEU A 96 -4.08 4.84 -9.00
N LEU A 97 -3.96 5.87 -9.83
CA LEU A 97 -2.97 6.92 -9.69
C LEU A 97 -3.66 8.28 -9.70
N LEU A 98 -3.62 8.99 -8.57
CA LEU A 98 -4.13 10.34 -8.43
C LEU A 98 -2.93 11.29 -8.28
N CYS A 99 -2.78 12.21 -9.23
CA CYS A 99 -1.67 13.14 -9.27
C CYS A 99 -2.12 14.54 -8.84
N THR A 100 -1.57 15.05 -7.74
CA THR A 100 -1.75 16.45 -7.34
C THR A 100 -0.60 17.31 -7.86
N LEU A 101 -0.90 18.30 -8.70
CA LEU A 101 0.07 19.24 -9.24
C LEU A 101 0.45 20.34 -8.24
N SER A 102 1.49 21.11 -8.56
CA SER A 102 1.90 22.29 -7.76
C SER A 102 0.80 23.35 -7.60
N THR A 103 -0.19 23.36 -8.51
CA THR A 103 -1.38 24.21 -8.49
C THR A 103 -2.45 23.73 -7.52
N LYS A 104 -2.26 22.55 -6.90
CA LYS A 104 -3.27 21.79 -6.13
C LYS A 104 -4.41 21.22 -6.96
N GLU A 105 -4.25 21.19 -8.28
CA GLU A 105 -5.17 20.47 -9.17
C GLU A 105 -4.87 18.98 -9.08
N GLU A 106 -5.92 18.18 -8.91
CA GLU A 106 -5.87 16.72 -8.90
C GLU A 106 -6.26 16.18 -10.27
N ILE A 107 -5.49 15.21 -10.77
CA ILE A 107 -5.64 14.65 -12.11
C ILE A 107 -5.34 13.16 -12.04
N GLU A 108 -6.21 12.31 -12.57
CA GLU A 108 -5.92 10.89 -12.72
C GLU A 108 -4.75 10.67 -13.69
N ALA A 109 -3.95 9.64 -13.43
CA ALA A 109 -2.89 9.21 -14.32
C ALA A 109 -3.01 7.73 -14.66
N GLU A 110 -2.41 7.34 -15.77
CA GLU A 110 -2.28 5.94 -16.18
C GLU A 110 -0.81 5.55 -16.22
N LEU A 111 -0.51 4.31 -15.86
CA LEU A 111 0.82 3.75 -16.03
C LEU A 111 1.11 3.57 -17.53
N VAL A 112 2.14 4.24 -18.04
CA VAL A 112 2.63 4.04 -19.41
C VAL A 112 3.48 2.78 -19.48
N GLY A 113 4.31 2.57 -18.46
CA GLY A 113 5.11 1.39 -18.30
C GLY A 113 6.07 1.51 -17.12
N LYS A 114 6.71 0.38 -16.80
CA LYS A 114 7.57 0.25 -15.63
C LYS A 114 8.79 -0.61 -15.90
N ASP A 115 9.79 -0.43 -15.05
CA ASP A 115 11.05 -1.12 -15.12
C ASP A 115 11.58 -1.47 -13.71
N PRO A 116 11.27 -2.67 -13.20
CA PRO A 116 11.65 -3.08 -11.85
C PRO A 116 13.16 -3.14 -11.61
N LEU A 117 13.96 -3.44 -12.64
CA LEU A 117 15.43 -3.58 -12.52
C LEU A 117 16.16 -2.25 -12.33
N THR A 118 15.52 -1.13 -12.69
CA THR A 118 16.04 0.22 -12.42
C THR A 118 15.18 1.00 -11.45
N ASP A 119 14.09 0.39 -10.96
CA ASP A 119 13.09 1.03 -10.14
C ASP A 119 12.52 2.33 -10.77
N ILE A 120 12.20 2.32 -12.07
CA ILE A 120 11.62 3.48 -12.76
C ILE A 120 10.25 3.13 -13.34
N ALA A 121 9.30 4.05 -13.18
CA ALA A 121 8.02 4.03 -13.87
C ALA A 121 7.76 5.37 -14.56
N VAL A 122 7.02 5.30 -15.67
CA VAL A 122 6.46 6.48 -16.33
C VAL A 122 4.94 6.39 -16.26
N ILE A 123 4.32 7.45 -15.76
CA ILE A 123 2.87 7.62 -15.74
C ILE A 123 2.47 8.80 -16.63
N LYS A 124 1.25 8.78 -17.15
CA LYS A 124 0.71 9.80 -18.03
C LYS A 124 -0.48 10.48 -17.39
N LEU A 125 -0.39 11.79 -17.17
CA LEU A 125 -1.52 12.61 -16.70
C LEU A 125 -2.67 12.59 -17.73
N LYS A 126 -3.90 12.42 -17.24
CA LYS A 126 -5.16 12.40 -18.00
C LYS A 126 -6.07 13.56 -17.58
N PRO A 127 -5.77 14.82 -17.98
CA PRO A 127 -6.65 15.95 -17.68
C PRO A 127 -7.95 15.84 -18.48
N GLU A 128 -9.05 16.37 -17.94
CA GLU A 128 -10.35 16.44 -18.64
C GLU A 128 -10.25 17.16 -20.01
N LYS A 129 -9.35 18.14 -20.10
CA LYS A 129 -9.08 18.90 -21.33
C LYS A 129 -7.60 18.82 -21.67
N SER A 130 -7.31 18.50 -22.93
CA SER A 130 -5.94 18.47 -23.46
C SER A 130 -5.25 19.82 -23.26
N ARG A 131 -4.04 19.80 -22.69
CA ARG A 131 -3.21 20.96 -22.41
C ARG A 131 -1.74 20.56 -22.27
N THR A 132 -0.86 21.56 -22.26
CA THR A 132 0.56 21.35 -21.96
C THR A 132 0.88 21.57 -20.49
N PHE A 133 1.89 20.88 -19.99
CA PHE A 133 2.35 20.97 -18.60
C PHE A 133 3.75 21.61 -18.50
N PRO A 134 4.09 22.23 -17.36
CA PRO A 134 5.47 22.64 -17.06
C PRO A 134 6.38 21.42 -16.99
N VAL A 135 7.63 21.57 -17.46
CA VAL A 135 8.59 20.47 -17.60
C VAL A 135 9.88 20.79 -16.86
N ALA A 136 10.45 19.79 -16.20
CA ALA A 136 11.81 19.84 -15.69
C ALA A 136 12.78 19.14 -16.67
N GLU A 137 13.93 19.77 -16.92
CA GLU A 137 14.91 19.27 -17.89
C GLU A 137 15.93 18.33 -17.24
N PHE A 138 16.33 17.28 -17.98
CA PHE A 138 17.45 16.44 -17.58
C PHE A 138 18.79 17.16 -17.78
N GLY A 139 19.65 17.05 -16.77
CA GLY A 139 21.07 17.38 -16.87
C GLY A 139 21.89 16.17 -17.32
N ASP A 140 23.20 16.35 -17.38
CA ASP A 140 24.12 15.26 -17.70
C ASP A 140 24.70 14.66 -16.41
N SER A 141 24.14 13.53 -15.99
CA SER A 141 24.54 12.89 -14.74
C SER A 141 25.95 12.29 -14.79
N SER A 142 26.57 12.09 -15.96
CA SER A 142 27.95 11.59 -16.05
C SER A 142 28.99 12.62 -15.61
N LYS A 143 28.60 13.89 -15.45
CA LYS A 143 29.47 14.99 -15.01
C LYS A 143 29.41 15.26 -13.50
N VAL A 144 28.53 14.56 -12.79
CA VAL A 144 28.32 14.71 -11.36
C VAL A 144 29.54 14.20 -10.59
N ARG A 145 29.96 14.95 -9.56
CA ARG A 145 31.12 14.61 -8.72
C ARG A 145 30.76 14.73 -7.25
N ALA A 146 31.48 13.98 -6.42
CA ALA A 146 31.42 14.17 -4.98
C ALA A 146 31.75 15.63 -4.61
N GLY A 147 30.92 16.22 -3.75
CA GLY A 147 30.98 17.63 -3.35
C GLY A 147 30.08 18.58 -4.15
N ASP A 148 29.50 18.14 -5.27
CA ASP A 148 28.54 18.98 -6.00
C ASP A 148 27.27 19.18 -5.15
N HIS A 149 26.79 20.43 -5.05
CA HIS A 149 25.55 20.75 -4.34
C HIS A 149 24.33 20.25 -5.10
N VAL A 150 23.37 19.70 -4.37
CA VAL A 150 22.14 19.11 -4.91
C VAL A 150 20.93 19.46 -4.06
N LEU A 151 19.78 19.51 -4.71
CA LEU A 151 18.48 19.66 -4.07
C LEU A 151 17.69 18.38 -4.29
N ALA A 152 17.32 17.69 -3.22
CA ALA A 152 16.33 16.63 -3.29
C ALA A 152 14.94 17.27 -3.14
N MET A 153 14.10 17.10 -4.15
CA MET A 153 12.76 17.69 -4.20
C MET A 153 11.69 16.60 -4.23
N GLY A 154 10.55 16.89 -3.62
CA GLY A 154 9.39 16.00 -3.62
C GLY A 154 8.13 16.71 -3.11
N SER A 155 7.04 15.96 -2.98
CA SER A 155 5.77 16.43 -2.42
C SER A 155 5.13 15.34 -1.54
N PRO A 156 5.77 14.98 -0.40
CA PRO A 156 5.38 13.84 0.42
C PRO A 156 4.10 14.07 1.25
N LEU A 157 3.15 13.12 1.25
CA LEU A 157 1.99 13.08 2.16
C LEU A 157 1.26 14.45 2.28
N SER A 158 0.50 14.71 3.35
CA SER A 158 -0.23 15.97 3.59
C SER A 158 0.65 17.23 3.74
N LEU A 159 1.96 17.16 3.48
CA LEU A 159 2.87 18.30 3.46
C LEU A 159 2.93 18.97 2.08
N SER A 160 3.14 20.29 2.09
CA SER A 160 3.52 21.05 0.90
C SER A 160 4.83 20.52 0.30
N GLN A 161 5.04 20.79 -1.01
CA GLN A 161 6.29 20.52 -1.73
C GLN A 161 7.53 20.77 -0.86
N SER A 162 8.39 19.76 -0.75
CA SER A 162 9.57 19.75 0.10
C SER A 162 10.84 19.88 -0.75
N VAL A 163 11.81 20.60 -0.22
CA VAL A 163 13.14 20.77 -0.81
C VAL A 163 14.16 20.62 0.30
N THR A 164 15.14 19.75 0.11
CA THR A 164 16.29 19.62 1.01
C THR A 164 17.58 19.83 0.24
N LEU A 165 18.51 20.58 0.83
CA LEU A 165 19.82 20.86 0.26
C LEU A 165 20.85 19.92 0.87
N GLY A 166 21.76 19.44 0.02
CA GLY A 166 22.95 18.70 0.43
C GLY A 166 24.00 18.70 -0.67
N ILE A 167 24.90 17.72 -0.61
CA ILE A 167 25.92 17.46 -1.61
C ILE A 167 25.89 15.99 -2.03
N ILE A 168 26.46 15.71 -3.20
CA ILE A 168 26.83 14.34 -3.57
C ILE A 168 27.97 13.88 -2.66
N SER A 169 27.73 12.83 -1.89
CA SER A 169 28.71 12.20 -1.02
C SER A 169 29.47 11.07 -1.72
N ASN A 170 28.80 10.37 -2.66
CA ASN A 170 29.37 9.25 -3.41
C ASN A 170 28.66 9.10 -4.76
N THR A 171 29.40 8.90 -5.86
CA THR A 171 28.83 8.67 -7.20
C THR A 171 28.71 7.19 -7.57
N GLU A 172 29.19 6.31 -6.70
CA GLU A 172 29.34 4.88 -6.93
C GLU A 172 28.72 4.06 -5.79
N LEU A 173 27.66 4.57 -5.16
CA LEU A 173 27.01 3.88 -4.05
C LEU A 173 26.35 2.59 -4.56
N VAL A 174 26.65 1.48 -3.88
CA VAL A 174 25.94 0.21 -4.03
C VAL A 174 25.46 -0.27 -2.66
N MET A 175 24.41 -1.09 -2.67
CA MET A 175 23.86 -1.72 -1.47
C MET A 175 24.94 -2.53 -0.71
N PRO A 176 25.21 -2.25 0.59
CA PRO A 176 26.16 -3.03 1.36
C PRO A 176 25.71 -4.50 1.50
N LYS A 177 26.60 -5.45 1.22
CA LYS A 177 26.29 -6.90 1.27
C LYS A 177 25.82 -7.40 2.64
N TRP A 178 26.16 -6.70 3.73
CA TRP A 178 25.74 -7.07 5.09
C TRP A 178 24.29 -6.66 5.42
N MET A 179 23.68 -5.77 4.63
CA MET A 179 22.27 -5.39 4.81
C MET A 179 21.29 -6.43 4.26
N GLY A 180 21.81 -7.58 3.81
CA GLY A 180 21.04 -8.77 3.43
C GLY A 180 21.54 -9.39 2.13
N ARG A 181 21.28 -10.70 1.94
CA ARG A 181 21.32 -11.32 0.61
C ARG A 181 20.08 -10.85 -0.15
N GLY A 182 20.17 -9.72 -0.87
CA GLY A 182 19.08 -9.33 -1.78
C GLY A 182 18.93 -7.85 -2.14
N GLY A 183 19.72 -6.91 -1.62
CA GLY A 183 19.60 -5.50 -2.02
C GLY A 183 18.14 -4.99 -1.95
N LEU A 184 17.79 -4.01 -2.79
CA LEU A 184 16.41 -3.66 -3.06
C LEU A 184 15.93 -4.58 -4.18
N THR A 185 15.01 -5.50 -3.86
CA THR A 185 14.43 -6.42 -4.85
C THR A 185 12.99 -6.02 -5.13
N LEU A 186 12.65 -5.79 -6.39
CA LEU A 186 11.32 -5.42 -6.87
C LEU A 186 10.91 -6.40 -7.97
N ASP A 187 9.73 -6.99 -7.89
CA ASP A 187 9.26 -8.03 -8.85
C ASP A 187 10.24 -9.21 -9.03
N GLY A 188 11.01 -9.51 -7.98
CA GLY A 188 12.05 -10.55 -8.00
C GLY A 188 13.37 -10.11 -8.65
N GLU A 189 13.46 -8.87 -9.12
CA GLU A 189 14.63 -8.27 -9.75
C GLU A 189 15.45 -7.45 -8.74
N ASP A 190 16.77 -7.66 -8.71
CA ASP A 190 17.69 -6.88 -7.88
C ASP A 190 18.00 -5.55 -8.55
N VAL A 191 17.46 -4.44 -8.02
CA VAL A 191 17.69 -3.09 -8.54
C VAL A 191 19.20 -2.77 -8.55
N GLY A 192 19.92 -3.22 -7.52
CA GLY A 192 21.37 -3.03 -7.40
C GLY A 192 22.18 -3.81 -8.44
N ALA A 193 21.56 -4.73 -9.18
CA ALA A 193 22.22 -5.39 -10.29
C ALA A 193 22.44 -4.45 -11.47
N LEU A 194 21.61 -3.41 -11.65
CA LEU A 194 21.77 -2.41 -12.72
C LEU A 194 21.98 -0.99 -12.20
N VAL A 195 21.53 -0.66 -10.99
CA VAL A 195 21.62 0.70 -10.47
C VAL A 195 22.85 0.85 -9.59
N ARG A 196 23.62 1.89 -9.90
CA ARG A 196 24.69 2.40 -9.04
C ARG A 196 24.30 3.82 -8.67
N TRP A 197 23.89 4.00 -7.42
CA TRP A 197 23.25 5.21 -6.94
C TRP A 197 24.23 6.36 -6.75
N PHE A 198 23.72 7.57 -6.88
CA PHE A 198 24.31 8.74 -6.27
C PHE A 198 23.94 8.78 -4.80
N GLY A 199 24.92 8.53 -3.93
CA GLY A 199 24.82 8.77 -2.50
C GLY A 199 24.94 10.26 -2.19
N HIS A 200 24.00 10.83 -1.46
CA HIS A 200 24.00 12.23 -1.06
C HIS A 200 23.52 12.41 0.39
N ASP A 201 23.81 13.56 0.99
CA ASP A 201 23.40 13.87 2.36
C ASP A 201 22.16 14.78 2.45
N ALA A 202 21.62 15.24 1.31
CA ALA A 202 20.33 15.94 1.27
C ALA A 202 19.24 15.04 1.88
N GLN A 203 18.54 15.56 2.89
CA GLN A 203 17.63 14.74 3.69
C GLN A 203 16.42 14.25 2.87
N ILE A 204 16.25 12.93 2.77
CA ILE A 204 15.05 12.32 2.19
C ILE A 204 14.09 11.93 3.32
N TYR A 205 12.83 12.36 3.20
CA TYR A 205 11.71 11.94 4.03
C TYR A 205 10.82 10.96 3.25
N GLY A 206 10.00 10.17 3.97
CA GLY A 206 9.00 9.31 3.33
C GLY A 206 8.09 10.13 2.41
N GLY A 207 7.93 9.69 1.16
CA GLY A 207 7.16 10.37 0.10
C GLY A 207 7.98 11.26 -0.85
N ASN A 208 9.28 11.50 -0.60
CA ASN A 208 10.17 12.14 -1.60
C ASN A 208 10.66 11.17 -2.68
N SER A 209 10.53 9.86 -2.46
CA SER A 209 10.86 8.83 -3.45
C SER A 209 10.07 9.06 -4.73
N GLY A 210 10.76 8.92 -5.86
CA GLY A 210 10.26 9.23 -7.20
C GLY A 210 10.40 10.71 -7.59
N GLY A 211 10.67 11.60 -6.63
CA GLY A 211 10.95 13.02 -6.89
C GLY A 211 12.39 13.25 -7.39
N PRO A 212 12.67 14.41 -8.02
CA PRO A 212 13.97 14.65 -8.65
C PRO A 212 15.05 15.06 -7.65
N LEU A 213 16.26 14.57 -7.89
CA LEU A 213 17.51 15.15 -7.39
C LEU A 213 18.04 16.10 -8.46
N VAL A 214 18.19 17.37 -8.13
CA VAL A 214 18.57 18.41 -9.10
C VAL A 214 19.85 19.13 -8.73
N ASN A 215 20.60 19.53 -9.75
CA ASN A 215 21.78 20.39 -9.57
C ASN A 215 21.38 21.86 -9.35
N MET A 216 22.36 22.72 -9.06
CA MET A 216 22.15 24.16 -8.85
C MET A 216 21.68 24.92 -10.11
N ALA A 217 21.66 24.29 -11.30
CA ALA A 217 21.08 24.86 -12.51
C ALA A 217 19.57 24.58 -12.65
N GLY A 218 19.00 23.75 -11.76
CA GLY A 218 17.62 23.27 -11.81
C GLY A 218 17.40 22.13 -12.80
N GLN A 219 18.43 21.33 -13.08
CA GLN A 219 18.36 20.18 -13.99
C GLN A 219 18.34 18.86 -13.20
N ILE A 220 17.53 17.91 -13.64
CA ILE A 220 17.43 16.57 -13.06
C ILE A 220 18.74 15.83 -13.30
N ILE A 221 19.46 15.50 -12.23
CA ILE A 221 20.65 14.66 -12.27
C ILE A 221 20.40 13.26 -11.68
N GLY A 222 19.24 13.05 -11.05
CA GLY A 222 18.76 11.74 -10.65
C GLY A 222 17.34 11.75 -10.10
N ILE A 223 16.84 10.58 -9.70
CA ILE A 223 15.53 10.39 -9.06
C ILE A 223 15.77 9.77 -7.67
N ASN A 224 15.23 10.40 -6.63
CA ASN A 224 15.41 9.97 -5.24
C ASN A 224 14.71 8.63 -5.00
N GLU A 225 15.35 7.69 -4.30
CA GLU A 225 14.84 6.31 -4.17
C GLU A 225 15.02 5.74 -2.76
N ILE A 226 16.27 5.59 -2.31
CA ILE A 226 16.63 4.86 -1.09
C ILE A 226 17.17 5.79 0.01
N LYS A 227 17.12 5.33 1.26
CA LYS A 227 17.77 5.98 2.41
C LYS A 227 18.47 4.95 3.29
N ILE A 228 19.80 4.97 3.25
CA ILE A 228 20.68 3.99 3.93
C ILE A 228 21.83 4.74 4.61
N GLY A 229 21.52 5.54 5.62
CA GLY A 229 22.45 6.49 6.25
C GLY A 229 22.76 7.72 5.38
N LEU A 230 22.88 7.54 4.07
CA LEU A 230 22.82 8.56 3.02
C LEU A 230 21.53 8.40 2.21
N GLY A 231 21.07 9.47 1.57
CA GLY A 231 20.10 9.37 0.49
C GLY A 231 20.73 8.74 -0.76
N GLY A 232 19.97 7.99 -1.53
CA GLY A 232 20.39 7.41 -2.80
C GLY A 232 19.45 7.82 -3.93
N ALA A 233 20.02 8.24 -5.06
CA ALA A 233 19.28 8.61 -6.26
C ALA A 233 19.77 7.84 -7.50
N ILE A 234 18.82 7.42 -8.35
CA ILE A 234 19.09 6.77 -9.63
C ILE A 234 19.69 7.81 -10.59
N PRO A 235 20.84 7.57 -11.23
CA PRO A 235 21.47 8.56 -12.12
C PRO A 235 20.55 9.00 -13.28
N GLY A 236 20.47 10.30 -13.53
CA GLY A 236 19.51 10.91 -14.46
C GLY A 236 19.62 10.42 -15.92
N ASN A 237 20.80 10.00 -16.39
CA ASN A 237 20.95 9.46 -17.74
C ASN A 237 20.27 8.08 -17.83
N VAL A 238 20.40 7.24 -16.80
CA VAL A 238 19.71 5.94 -16.73
C VAL A 238 18.19 6.16 -16.74
N VAL A 239 17.72 7.11 -15.92
CA VAL A 239 16.30 7.47 -15.85
C VAL A 239 15.78 7.94 -17.19
N LYS A 240 16.53 8.82 -17.87
CA LYS A 240 16.16 9.36 -19.17
C LYS A 240 16.05 8.26 -20.23
N ASP A 241 17.05 7.39 -20.34
CA ASP A 241 17.07 6.30 -21.32
C ASP A 241 15.89 5.34 -21.09
N VAL A 242 15.61 4.99 -19.82
CA VAL A 242 14.47 4.14 -19.45
C VAL A 242 13.14 4.83 -19.76
N ALA A 243 12.98 6.10 -19.40
CA ALA A 243 11.76 6.85 -19.65
C ALA A 243 11.47 6.97 -21.16
N GLU A 244 12.49 7.21 -22.00
CA GLU A 244 12.33 7.26 -23.46
C GLU A 244 11.83 5.93 -24.04
N MET A 245 12.37 4.79 -23.57
CA MET A 245 11.91 3.46 -23.97
C MET A 245 10.47 3.20 -23.51
N LEU A 246 10.14 3.52 -22.26
CA LEU A 246 8.79 3.34 -21.72
C LEU A 246 7.75 4.19 -22.46
N ILE A 247 8.06 5.46 -22.76
CA ILE A 247 7.16 6.34 -23.50
C ILE A 247 6.93 5.82 -24.93
N LYS A 248 7.97 5.29 -25.57
CA LYS A 248 7.89 4.84 -26.97
C LYS A 248 7.23 3.46 -27.13
N GLU A 249 7.55 2.52 -26.25
CA GLU A 249 7.20 1.10 -26.42
C GLU A 249 6.29 0.54 -25.31
N GLY A 250 6.04 1.29 -24.23
CA GLY A 250 5.31 0.83 -23.04
C GLY A 250 6.10 -0.16 -22.17
N LYS A 251 7.31 -0.58 -22.58
CA LYS A 251 8.15 -1.52 -21.85
C LYS A 251 9.64 -1.32 -22.13
N VAL A 252 10.48 -1.71 -21.17
CA VAL A 252 11.94 -1.79 -21.37
C VAL A 252 12.31 -3.21 -21.79
N ARG A 253 12.84 -3.36 -23.00
CA ARG A 253 13.42 -4.62 -23.47
C ARG A 253 14.87 -4.71 -23.02
N ARG A 254 15.25 -5.85 -22.44
CA ARG A 254 16.64 -6.12 -22.06
C ARG A 254 17.17 -7.35 -22.74
N SER A 255 18.43 -7.31 -23.11
CA SER A 255 19.16 -8.50 -23.54
C SER A 255 19.57 -9.37 -22.36
N TRP A 256 19.56 -10.69 -22.60
CA TRP A 256 20.02 -11.69 -21.65
C TRP A 256 20.89 -12.73 -22.35
N LEU A 257 22.00 -13.08 -21.69
CA LEU A 257 22.95 -14.10 -22.15
C LEU A 257 22.91 -15.37 -21.27
N GLY A 258 22.38 -15.26 -20.05
CA GLY A 258 22.45 -16.32 -19.04
C GLY A 258 23.85 -16.60 -18.49
N ILE A 259 24.68 -15.56 -18.34
CA ILE A 259 25.91 -15.62 -17.56
C ILE A 259 25.67 -15.16 -16.12
N THR A 260 26.36 -15.78 -15.17
CA THR A 260 26.56 -15.22 -13.83
C THR A 260 28.01 -14.82 -13.68
N ILE A 261 28.24 -13.61 -13.15
CA ILE A 261 29.58 -13.03 -13.04
C ILE A 261 29.88 -12.60 -11.60
N GLN A 262 31.16 -12.44 -11.31
CA GLN A 262 31.65 -11.86 -10.06
C GLN A 262 32.97 -11.10 -10.30
N PRO A 263 33.39 -10.21 -9.38
CA PRO A 263 34.67 -9.57 -9.50
C PRO A 263 35.80 -10.60 -9.54
N ARG A 264 36.88 -10.27 -10.26
CA ARG A 264 38.04 -11.16 -10.36
C ARG A 264 38.64 -11.47 -8.99
N LEU A 265 39.17 -12.68 -8.85
CA LEU A 265 39.84 -13.09 -7.63
C LEU A 265 41.13 -12.28 -7.44
N LYS A 266 41.37 -11.79 -6.22
CA LYS A 266 42.55 -10.96 -5.87
C LYS A 266 43.89 -11.63 -6.24
N HIS A 267 43.97 -12.95 -6.16
CA HIS A 267 45.16 -13.75 -6.47
C HIS A 267 44.97 -14.62 -7.72
N GLY A 268 44.03 -14.26 -8.60
CA GLY A 268 43.83 -14.94 -9.87
C GLY A 268 44.95 -14.59 -10.88
N ASN A 269 45.15 -15.46 -11.87
CA ASN A 269 46.19 -15.27 -12.88
C ASN A 269 45.83 -14.22 -13.95
N ALA A 270 44.57 -13.79 -14.01
CA ALA A 270 44.12 -12.78 -14.96
C ALA A 270 44.34 -11.35 -14.43
N GLY A 271 45.06 -10.53 -15.19
CA GLY A 271 45.34 -9.13 -14.83
C GLY A 271 44.18 -8.16 -15.06
N ARG A 272 43.18 -8.56 -15.85
CA ARG A 272 41.97 -7.81 -16.23
C ARG A 272 40.78 -8.75 -16.40
N GLY A 273 39.59 -8.19 -16.58
CA GLY A 273 38.36 -8.92 -16.87
C GLY A 273 37.41 -9.07 -15.70
N VAL A 274 36.36 -9.86 -15.93
CA VAL A 274 35.36 -10.26 -14.94
C VAL A 274 35.26 -11.79 -14.92
N LEU A 275 35.15 -12.38 -13.73
CA LEU A 275 35.09 -13.84 -13.59
C LEU A 275 33.67 -14.33 -13.87
N VAL A 276 33.53 -15.28 -14.80
CA VAL A 276 32.29 -16.02 -15.02
C VAL A 276 32.17 -17.07 -13.92
N SER A 277 31.22 -16.87 -13.01
CA SER A 277 30.92 -17.83 -11.95
C SER A 277 30.08 -19.01 -12.46
N GLY A 278 29.32 -18.82 -13.54
CA GLY A 278 28.47 -19.86 -14.11
C GLY A 278 27.67 -19.41 -15.33
N THR A 279 26.95 -20.36 -15.92
CA THR A 279 25.97 -20.15 -16.98
C THR A 279 24.66 -20.83 -16.62
N PHE A 280 23.54 -20.28 -17.09
CA PHE A 280 22.24 -20.93 -16.96
C PHE A 280 22.10 -22.04 -18.00
N LYS A 281 21.47 -23.15 -17.60
CA LYS A 281 21.15 -24.25 -18.51
C LYS A 281 20.29 -23.77 -19.68
N ASP A 282 20.65 -24.19 -20.89
CA ASP A 282 20.04 -23.86 -22.18
C ASP A 282 20.11 -22.36 -22.56
N SER A 283 20.91 -21.58 -21.83
CA SER A 283 21.12 -20.16 -22.12
C SER A 283 21.98 -19.94 -23.37
N PRO A 284 21.92 -18.74 -23.97
CA PRO A 284 22.81 -18.39 -25.07
C PRO A 284 24.29 -18.56 -24.76
N ALA A 285 24.73 -18.16 -23.56
CA ALA A 285 26.13 -18.26 -23.17
C ALA A 285 26.61 -19.71 -23.04
N GLU A 286 25.80 -20.60 -22.46
CA GLU A 286 26.12 -22.03 -22.40
C GLU A 286 26.20 -22.64 -23.80
N LYS A 287 25.22 -22.34 -24.67
CA LYS A 287 25.18 -22.80 -26.07
C LYS A 287 26.39 -22.32 -26.88
N ALA A 288 26.85 -21.11 -26.62
CA ALA A 288 28.06 -20.53 -27.22
C ALA A 288 29.37 -21.07 -26.61
N GLY A 289 29.30 -21.88 -25.55
CA GLY A 289 30.45 -22.53 -24.93
C GLY A 289 31.19 -21.69 -23.90
N VAL A 290 30.55 -20.65 -23.33
CA VAL A 290 31.03 -19.95 -22.13
C VAL A 290 30.96 -20.92 -20.94
N LYS A 291 31.99 -20.92 -20.08
CA LYS A 291 32.11 -21.86 -18.96
C LYS A 291 32.38 -21.13 -17.64
N SER A 292 31.94 -21.76 -16.53
CA SER A 292 32.38 -21.34 -15.19
C SER A 292 33.91 -21.41 -15.10
N GLY A 293 34.51 -20.38 -14.52
CA GLY A 293 35.97 -20.23 -14.42
C GLY A 293 36.62 -19.43 -15.55
N ASP A 294 35.89 -19.15 -16.64
CA ASP A 294 36.34 -18.21 -17.67
C ASP A 294 36.51 -16.80 -17.08
N VAL A 295 37.53 -16.07 -17.52
CA VAL A 295 37.64 -14.63 -17.22
C VAL A 295 37.33 -13.84 -18.49
N LEU A 296 36.17 -13.19 -18.54
CA LEU A 296 35.75 -12.38 -19.66
C LEU A 296 36.57 -11.09 -19.68
N VAL A 297 37.36 -10.88 -20.73
CA VAL A 297 38.33 -9.76 -20.84
C VAL A 297 37.88 -8.70 -21.84
N ARG A 298 37.01 -9.06 -22.79
CA ARG A 298 36.44 -8.13 -23.79
C ARG A 298 35.01 -8.55 -24.12
N PHE A 299 34.11 -7.58 -24.18
CA PHE A 299 32.69 -7.79 -24.42
C PHE A 299 32.14 -6.70 -25.32
N ALA A 300 31.43 -7.07 -26.39
CA ALA A 300 30.88 -6.12 -27.36
C ALA A 300 31.92 -5.11 -27.89
N GLY A 301 33.15 -5.57 -28.11
CA GLY A 301 34.27 -4.74 -28.56
C GLY A 301 34.92 -3.86 -27.47
N GLN A 302 34.41 -3.87 -26.24
CA GLN A 302 34.94 -3.08 -25.12
C GLN A 302 35.77 -3.94 -24.17
N ASP A 303 36.91 -3.43 -23.72
CA ASP A 303 37.69 -4.08 -22.68
C ASP A 303 36.92 -4.05 -21.35
N VAL A 304 36.98 -5.16 -20.62
CA VAL A 304 36.30 -5.32 -19.32
C VAL A 304 37.34 -5.48 -18.23
N ASP A 305 37.18 -4.75 -17.13
CA ASP A 305 37.89 -5.01 -15.89
C ASP A 305 36.95 -4.74 -14.71
N VAL A 306 36.62 -5.79 -13.95
CA VAL A 306 35.74 -5.71 -12.79
C VAL A 306 36.49 -6.30 -11.60
N ARG A 307 37.05 -5.42 -10.79
CA ARG A 307 37.85 -5.74 -9.61
C ARG A 307 37.02 -5.75 -8.34
N PHE A 308 36.00 -4.91 -8.28
CA PHE A 308 35.19 -4.70 -7.10
C PHE A 308 33.68 -4.80 -7.39
N PRO A 309 32.85 -5.09 -6.38
CA PRO A 309 31.40 -5.25 -6.57
C PRO A 309 30.69 -4.01 -7.15
N GLU A 310 31.21 -2.81 -6.90
CA GLU A 310 30.62 -1.52 -7.30
C GLU A 310 30.69 -1.30 -8.82
N GLU A 311 31.50 -2.11 -9.51
CA GLU A 311 31.70 -2.08 -10.97
C GLU A 311 30.74 -3.06 -11.70
N LEU A 312 30.17 -4.04 -11.00
CA LEU A 312 29.23 -5.01 -11.58
C LEU A 312 28.00 -4.36 -12.23
N PRO A 313 27.34 -3.34 -11.62
CA PRO A 313 26.14 -2.77 -12.21
C PRO A 313 26.39 -2.13 -13.58
N ALA A 314 27.56 -1.53 -13.77
CA ALA A 314 27.95 -0.96 -15.06
C ALA A 314 28.09 -2.03 -16.14
N PHE A 315 28.73 -3.16 -15.81
CA PHE A 315 28.83 -4.30 -16.73
C PHE A 315 27.46 -4.91 -17.03
N ASN A 316 26.62 -5.12 -16.02
CA ASN A 316 25.28 -5.69 -16.23
C ASN A 316 24.40 -4.78 -17.11
N ARG A 317 24.51 -3.45 -16.97
CA ARG A 317 23.84 -2.49 -17.87
C ARG A 317 24.33 -2.61 -19.30
N LEU A 318 25.64 -2.81 -19.51
CA LEU A 318 26.20 -3.05 -20.84
C LEU A 318 25.58 -4.30 -21.48
N VAL A 319 25.45 -5.39 -20.74
CA VAL A 319 24.79 -6.62 -21.22
C VAL A 319 23.31 -6.38 -21.51
N ALA A 320 22.59 -5.75 -20.59
CA ALA A 320 21.16 -5.51 -20.69
C ALA A 320 20.78 -4.58 -21.86
N GLY A 321 21.64 -3.60 -22.19
CA GLY A 321 21.42 -2.61 -23.23
C GLY A 321 21.76 -3.06 -24.66
N LEU A 322 22.24 -4.30 -24.85
CA LEU A 322 22.50 -4.81 -26.20
C LEU A 322 21.20 -5.01 -26.99
N PRO A 323 21.25 -4.89 -28.33
CA PRO A 323 20.14 -5.32 -29.19
C PRO A 323 19.80 -6.80 -28.97
N VAL A 324 18.52 -7.12 -28.93
CA VAL A 324 18.02 -8.50 -28.79
C VAL A 324 18.17 -9.24 -30.12
N GLY A 325 18.65 -10.49 -30.08
CA GLY A 325 18.77 -11.34 -31.26
C GLY A 325 20.05 -11.13 -32.07
N GLU A 326 20.89 -10.16 -31.67
CA GLU A 326 22.16 -9.91 -32.35
C GLU A 326 23.30 -10.72 -31.72
N PRO A 327 24.23 -11.25 -32.55
CA PRO A 327 25.43 -11.90 -32.05
C PRO A 327 26.39 -10.87 -31.45
N VAL A 328 26.78 -11.07 -30.20
CA VAL A 328 27.80 -10.26 -29.53
C VAL A 328 29.09 -11.05 -29.38
N GLU A 329 30.22 -10.38 -29.60
CA GLU A 329 31.53 -10.96 -29.37
C GLU A 329 31.87 -10.95 -27.88
N VAL A 330 32.27 -12.12 -27.37
CA VAL A 330 32.70 -12.36 -25.99
C VAL A 330 34.09 -12.99 -26.02
N VAL A 331 35.10 -12.29 -25.52
CA VAL A 331 36.45 -12.83 -25.38
C VAL A 331 36.70 -13.25 -23.95
N VAL A 332 37.03 -14.52 -23.76
CA VAL A 332 37.33 -15.09 -22.45
C VAL A 332 38.76 -15.60 -22.39
N LEU A 333 39.38 -15.46 -21.23
CA LEU A 333 40.64 -16.11 -20.90
C LEU A 333 40.31 -17.45 -20.23
N ARG A 334 40.72 -18.56 -20.88
CA ARG A 334 40.54 -19.92 -20.39
C ARG A 334 41.85 -20.68 -20.49
N GLY A 335 42.37 -21.17 -19.36
CA GLY A 335 43.67 -21.85 -19.34
C GLY A 335 44.85 -20.96 -19.74
N GLY A 336 44.69 -19.63 -19.70
CA GLY A 336 45.72 -18.66 -20.11
C GLY A 336 45.65 -18.23 -21.58
N GLU A 337 44.72 -18.80 -22.36
CA GLU A 337 44.51 -18.44 -23.77
C GLU A 337 43.23 -17.62 -23.95
N GLU A 338 43.27 -16.63 -24.85
CA GLU A 338 42.08 -15.86 -25.23
C GLU A 338 41.25 -16.68 -26.25
N ILE A 339 39.98 -16.91 -25.93
CA ILE A 339 39.01 -17.59 -26.78
C ILE A 339 37.94 -16.57 -27.16
N VAL A 340 37.72 -16.41 -28.46
CA VAL A 340 36.65 -15.56 -29.01
C VAL A 340 35.40 -16.40 -29.21
N LEU A 341 34.31 -16.00 -28.57
CA LEU A 341 32.99 -16.63 -28.64
C LEU A 341 31.98 -15.64 -29.22
N SER A 342 31.00 -16.14 -29.96
CA SER A 342 29.87 -15.36 -30.44
C SER A 342 28.61 -15.83 -29.73
N VAL A 343 27.95 -14.92 -29.01
CA VAL A 343 26.77 -15.22 -28.21
C VAL A 343 25.60 -14.40 -28.71
N THR A 344 24.51 -15.05 -29.13
CA THR A 344 23.29 -14.36 -29.58
C THR A 344 22.40 -14.03 -28.39
N THR A 345 22.16 -12.74 -28.12
CA THR A 345 21.29 -12.31 -27.03
C THR A 345 19.83 -12.73 -27.26
N ILE A 346 19.10 -12.98 -26.18
CA ILE A 346 17.63 -13.12 -26.21
C ILE A 346 16.98 -12.06 -25.32
N GLU A 347 15.68 -11.82 -25.49
CA GLU A 347 14.94 -10.91 -24.60
C GLU A 347 14.90 -11.52 -23.20
N ARG A 348 15.18 -10.71 -22.19
CA ARG A 348 15.05 -11.08 -20.78
C ARG A 348 13.56 -11.15 -20.42
N GLU A 349 13.11 -12.30 -19.98
CA GLU A 349 11.77 -12.48 -19.42
C GLU A 349 11.66 -11.83 -18.03
N LYS A 350 10.43 -11.44 -17.66
CA LYS A 350 10.11 -11.03 -16.28
C LYS A 350 10.33 -12.22 -15.34
N ILE A 351 11.01 -12.01 -14.22
CA ILE A 351 11.18 -13.08 -13.21
C ILE A 351 9.82 -13.51 -12.67
N TYR A 352 9.01 -12.53 -12.26
CA TYR A 352 7.69 -12.75 -11.71
C TYR A 352 6.61 -12.21 -12.65
N PRO A 353 5.87 -13.09 -13.34
CA PRO A 353 4.61 -12.71 -13.99
C PRO A 353 3.60 -12.15 -12.98
N GLN A 354 2.57 -11.47 -13.51
CA GLN A 354 1.52 -10.86 -12.72
C GLN A 354 0.83 -11.88 -11.82
N GLN A 355 0.53 -11.45 -10.61
CA GLN A 355 -0.23 -12.21 -9.63
C GLN A 355 -1.72 -11.92 -9.78
N HIS A 356 -2.54 -12.92 -9.47
CA HIS A 356 -3.99 -12.86 -9.59
C HIS A 356 -4.62 -13.52 -8.37
N GLU A 357 -5.69 -12.91 -7.85
CA GLU A 357 -6.57 -13.58 -6.89
C GLU A 357 -7.53 -14.54 -7.62
N ILE A 358 -7.79 -15.69 -7.00
CA ILE A 358 -8.87 -16.61 -7.39
C ILE A 358 -9.77 -16.81 -6.15
N LYS A 359 -10.81 -15.99 -6.04
CA LYS A 359 -11.66 -15.84 -4.84
C LYS A 359 -12.31 -17.16 -4.42
N GLU A 360 -12.81 -17.91 -5.39
CA GLU A 360 -13.51 -19.19 -5.25
C GLU A 360 -12.62 -20.30 -4.68
N TRP A 361 -11.31 -20.12 -4.76
CA TRP A 361 -10.31 -21.05 -4.24
C TRP A 361 -9.69 -20.56 -2.94
N GLY A 362 -9.82 -19.26 -2.61
CA GLY A 362 -9.15 -18.62 -1.49
C GLY A 362 -7.62 -18.66 -1.65
N ILE A 363 -7.11 -18.41 -2.85
CA ILE A 363 -5.67 -18.38 -3.15
C ILE A 363 -5.34 -17.19 -4.04
N THR A 364 -4.07 -16.81 -4.00
CA THR A 364 -3.48 -16.01 -5.08
C THR A 364 -2.49 -16.87 -5.84
N VAL A 365 -2.37 -16.60 -7.12
CA VAL A 365 -1.58 -17.40 -8.06
C VAL A 365 -0.86 -16.54 -9.09
N ARG A 366 0.14 -17.10 -9.77
CA ARG A 366 0.75 -16.53 -10.96
C ARG A 366 1.22 -17.60 -11.94
N ASN A 367 1.42 -17.19 -13.19
CA ASN A 367 2.19 -17.97 -14.15
C ASN A 367 3.66 -18.06 -13.70
N MET A 368 4.39 -19.06 -14.21
CA MET A 368 5.84 -19.15 -14.04
C MET A 368 6.57 -18.63 -15.28
N SER A 369 7.68 -17.94 -15.07
CA SER A 369 8.67 -17.69 -16.14
C SER A 369 9.66 -18.84 -16.24
N ASP A 370 10.40 -18.95 -17.36
CA ASP A 370 11.43 -19.97 -17.51
C ASP A 370 12.51 -19.88 -16.42
N LEU A 371 12.87 -18.65 -16.05
CA LEU A 371 13.87 -18.40 -15.01
C LEU A 371 13.36 -18.79 -13.62
N LEU A 372 12.07 -18.55 -13.34
CA LEU A 372 11.44 -18.98 -12.10
C LEU A 372 11.35 -20.51 -12.01
N ALA A 373 10.90 -21.17 -13.08
CA ALA A 373 10.83 -22.63 -13.17
C ALA A 373 12.21 -23.27 -12.90
N LYS A 374 13.26 -22.77 -13.56
CA LYS A 374 14.65 -23.23 -13.34
C LYS A 374 15.13 -23.00 -11.90
N THR A 375 14.80 -21.87 -11.30
CA THR A 375 15.14 -21.56 -9.90
C THR A 375 14.41 -22.50 -8.93
N MET A 376 13.18 -22.89 -9.26
CA MET A 376 12.39 -23.90 -8.55
C MET A 376 12.78 -25.34 -8.89
N LYS A 377 13.77 -25.56 -9.78
CA LYS A 377 14.26 -26.86 -10.25
C LYS A 377 13.19 -27.68 -11.01
N ARG A 378 12.34 -26.99 -11.76
CA ARG A 378 11.37 -27.58 -12.69
C ARG A 378 11.95 -27.59 -14.10
N ASP A 379 11.53 -28.58 -14.88
CA ASP A 379 11.93 -28.69 -16.29
C ASP A 379 11.05 -27.83 -17.21
N SER A 380 9.84 -27.46 -16.79
CA SER A 380 8.92 -26.58 -17.52
C SER A 380 8.31 -25.49 -16.62
N ALA A 381 7.85 -24.42 -17.28
CA ALA A 381 7.07 -23.35 -16.69
C ALA A 381 5.56 -23.63 -16.65
N GLU A 382 5.12 -24.82 -17.08
CA GLU A 382 3.72 -25.24 -17.08
C GLU A 382 3.20 -25.42 -15.65
N GLY A 383 1.96 -24.98 -15.46
CA GLY A 383 1.22 -25.02 -14.21
C GLY A 383 1.05 -23.64 -13.58
N VAL A 384 0.30 -23.61 -12.49
CA VAL A 384 -0.07 -22.37 -11.79
C VAL A 384 0.59 -22.32 -10.42
N LEU A 385 1.51 -21.38 -10.23
CA LEU A 385 2.23 -21.21 -8.97
C LEU A 385 1.33 -20.54 -7.93
N VAL A 386 1.15 -21.20 -6.79
CA VAL A 386 0.43 -20.64 -5.64
C VAL A 386 1.33 -19.71 -4.85
N THR A 387 0.90 -18.45 -4.68
CA THR A 387 1.69 -17.37 -4.07
C THR A 387 1.27 -17.03 -2.65
N SER A 388 -0.03 -17.15 -2.33
CA SER A 388 -0.57 -17.08 -0.96
C SER A 388 -1.91 -17.83 -0.88
N ILE A 389 -2.32 -18.21 0.32
CA ILE A 389 -3.52 -19.02 0.59
C ILE A 389 -4.26 -18.41 1.76
N ARG A 390 -5.59 -18.40 1.68
CA ARG A 390 -6.49 -17.94 2.74
C ARG A 390 -6.63 -19.02 3.80
N PRO A 391 -6.20 -18.79 5.06
CA PRO A 391 -6.47 -19.71 6.15
C PRO A 391 -7.99 -19.91 6.33
N GLY A 392 -8.45 -21.16 6.42
CA GLY A 392 -9.89 -21.48 6.47
C GLY A 392 -10.63 -21.31 5.14
N GLY A 393 -9.93 -20.91 4.06
CA GLY A 393 -10.48 -20.85 2.71
C GLY A 393 -10.44 -22.21 2.01
N PRO A 394 -11.11 -22.35 0.84
CA PRO A 394 -11.25 -23.62 0.13
C PRO A 394 -9.96 -24.43 -0.04
N ALA A 395 -8.89 -23.80 -0.56
CA ALA A 395 -7.60 -24.46 -0.76
C ALA A 395 -6.82 -24.70 0.54
N GLY A 396 -7.00 -23.84 1.54
CA GLY A 396 -6.36 -23.96 2.85
C GLY A 396 -6.94 -25.12 3.68
N ASP A 397 -8.24 -25.35 3.56
CA ASP A 397 -8.95 -26.42 4.27
C ASP A 397 -8.81 -27.79 3.62
N ALA A 398 -8.41 -27.84 2.35
CA ALA A 398 -8.16 -29.06 1.60
C ALA A 398 -7.24 -30.04 2.36
N LYS A 399 -7.39 -31.35 2.09
CA LYS A 399 -6.63 -32.42 2.75
C LYS A 399 -6.07 -33.38 1.69
N PRO A 400 -4.74 -33.40 1.44
CA PRO A 400 -3.71 -32.52 2.01
C PRO A 400 -3.90 -31.04 1.60
N ALA A 401 -3.42 -30.12 2.45
CA ALA A 401 -3.56 -28.69 2.19
C ALA A 401 -2.58 -28.20 1.11
N ILE A 402 -3.03 -27.19 0.34
CA ILE A 402 -2.21 -26.47 -0.62
C ILE A 402 -1.44 -25.37 0.11
N PHE A 403 -0.16 -25.21 -0.21
CA PHE A 403 0.75 -24.22 0.40
C PHE A 403 1.42 -23.33 -0.63
N ARG A 404 2.00 -22.23 -0.15
CA ARG A 404 2.79 -21.32 -0.97
C ARG A 404 3.94 -22.10 -1.62
N GLN A 405 4.22 -21.79 -2.88
CA GLN A 405 5.19 -22.48 -3.75
C GLN A 405 4.75 -23.85 -4.29
N ASP A 406 3.53 -24.31 -3.97
CA ASP A 406 2.95 -25.43 -4.71
C ASP A 406 2.57 -24.96 -6.12
N VAL A 407 2.64 -25.87 -7.09
CA VAL A 407 2.25 -25.63 -8.47
C VAL A 407 1.04 -26.49 -8.78
N LEU A 408 -0.11 -25.87 -9.09
CA LEU A 408 -1.28 -26.59 -9.57
C LEU A 408 -1.04 -27.02 -11.01
N VAL A 409 -1.24 -28.29 -11.32
CA VAL A 409 -0.95 -28.87 -12.64
C VAL A 409 -2.17 -29.55 -13.26
N GLU A 410 -3.20 -29.82 -12.47
CA GLU A 410 -4.38 -30.56 -12.94
C GLU A 410 -5.61 -30.22 -12.11
N VAL A 411 -6.76 -30.04 -12.77
CA VAL A 411 -8.07 -29.82 -12.13
C VAL A 411 -9.10 -30.75 -12.78
N ASN A 412 -9.77 -31.59 -11.99
CA ASN A 412 -10.75 -32.58 -12.44
C ASN A 412 -10.27 -33.47 -13.60
N GLY A 413 -9.00 -33.89 -13.60
CA GLY A 413 -8.43 -34.72 -14.67
C GLY A 413 -7.97 -33.95 -15.92
N LYS A 414 -8.23 -32.63 -15.99
CA LYS A 414 -7.72 -31.75 -17.06
C LYS A 414 -6.39 -31.13 -16.62
N PRO A 415 -5.30 -31.29 -17.39
CA PRO A 415 -4.07 -30.52 -17.16
C PRO A 415 -4.36 -29.01 -17.24
N ILE A 416 -3.66 -28.23 -16.42
CA ILE A 416 -3.66 -26.77 -16.50
C ILE A 416 -2.23 -26.26 -16.66
N GLU A 417 -2.00 -25.40 -17.64
CA GLU A 417 -0.67 -24.89 -17.98
C GLU A 417 -0.42 -23.47 -17.47
N ASN A 418 -1.50 -22.71 -17.21
CA ASN A 418 -1.42 -21.29 -16.86
C ASN A 418 -2.65 -20.81 -16.07
N VAL A 419 -2.57 -19.58 -15.55
CA VAL A 419 -3.62 -18.95 -14.72
C VAL A 419 -4.93 -18.76 -15.49
N GLN A 420 -4.87 -18.49 -16.79
CA GLN A 420 -6.08 -18.32 -17.60
C GLN A 420 -6.90 -19.62 -17.64
N GLU A 421 -6.24 -20.75 -17.86
CA GLU A 421 -6.91 -22.06 -17.85
C GLU A 421 -7.49 -22.40 -16.47
N LEU A 422 -6.80 -22.04 -15.37
CA LEU A 422 -7.37 -22.19 -14.03
C LEU A 422 -8.63 -21.34 -13.86
N ARG A 423 -8.65 -20.10 -14.36
CA ARG A 423 -9.83 -19.22 -14.31
C ARG A 423 -10.99 -19.79 -15.13
N ASP A 424 -10.71 -20.23 -16.35
CA ASP A 424 -11.71 -20.81 -17.25
C ASP A 424 -12.36 -22.05 -16.62
N VAL A 425 -11.55 -22.97 -16.08
CA VAL A 425 -12.04 -24.16 -15.38
C VAL A 425 -12.79 -23.80 -14.09
N THR A 426 -12.37 -22.75 -13.38
CA THR A 426 -13.08 -22.26 -12.19
C THR A 426 -14.48 -21.76 -12.54
N ALA A 427 -14.60 -20.96 -13.60
CA ALA A 427 -15.88 -20.46 -14.10
C ALA A 427 -16.81 -21.62 -14.49
N GLU A 428 -16.29 -22.65 -15.17
CA GLU A 428 -17.05 -23.88 -15.48
C GLU A 428 -17.56 -24.58 -14.21
N ILE A 429 -16.75 -24.65 -13.15
CA ILE A 429 -17.10 -25.35 -11.90
C ILE A 429 -18.23 -24.64 -11.14
N VAL A 430 -18.16 -23.31 -11.04
CA VAL A 430 -19.10 -22.52 -10.21
C VAL A 430 -20.36 -22.09 -10.95
N GLN A 431 -20.41 -22.25 -12.27
CA GLN A 431 -21.57 -21.84 -13.07
C GLN A 431 -22.86 -22.55 -12.62
N GLY A 432 -23.82 -21.76 -12.11
CA GLY A 432 -25.12 -22.25 -11.66
C GLY A 432 -25.08 -23.06 -10.36
N GLN A 433 -24.03 -22.88 -9.55
CA GLN A 433 -23.87 -23.52 -8.24
C GLN A 433 -23.93 -22.47 -7.14
N ASP A 434 -24.81 -22.67 -6.16
CA ASP A 434 -24.91 -21.82 -4.97
C ASP A 434 -23.96 -22.30 -3.86
N ASP A 435 -23.61 -23.59 -3.85
CA ASP A 435 -22.74 -24.23 -2.86
C ASP A 435 -21.33 -24.52 -3.40
N PRO A 436 -20.27 -24.44 -2.57
CA PRO A 436 -18.92 -24.83 -2.97
C PRO A 436 -18.80 -26.28 -3.46
N VAL A 437 -18.22 -26.46 -4.65
CA VAL A 437 -18.14 -27.74 -5.38
C VAL A 437 -16.84 -28.49 -5.07
N PRO A 438 -16.91 -29.73 -4.54
CA PRO A 438 -15.73 -30.57 -4.36
C PRO A 438 -15.05 -30.90 -5.70
N THR A 439 -13.81 -30.43 -5.85
CA THR A 439 -13.02 -30.47 -7.09
C THR A 439 -11.72 -31.21 -6.83
N LEU A 440 -11.38 -32.21 -7.65
CA LEU A 440 -10.13 -32.96 -7.54
C LEU A 440 -8.99 -32.13 -8.15
N VAL A 441 -7.89 -31.97 -7.42
CA VAL A 441 -6.78 -31.10 -7.80
C VAL A 441 -5.46 -31.86 -7.69
N GLY A 442 -4.70 -31.87 -8.79
CA GLY A 442 -3.31 -32.33 -8.82
C GLY A 442 -2.37 -31.16 -8.68
N PHE A 443 -1.41 -31.27 -7.75
CA PHE A 443 -0.41 -30.24 -7.54
C PHE A 443 0.96 -30.85 -7.25
N GLU A 444 2.00 -30.07 -7.50
CA GLU A 444 3.39 -30.45 -7.30
C GLU A 444 4.00 -29.61 -6.19
N ARG A 445 4.71 -30.28 -5.29
CA ARG A 445 5.46 -29.67 -4.19
C ARG A 445 6.90 -30.14 -4.30
N LYS A 446 7.78 -29.24 -4.74
CA LYS A 446 9.17 -29.59 -5.08
C LYS A 446 9.20 -30.68 -6.15
N THR A 447 9.59 -31.91 -5.79
CA THR A 447 9.72 -33.05 -6.70
C THR A 447 8.61 -34.10 -6.52
N GLU A 448 7.63 -33.82 -5.67
CA GLU A 448 6.56 -34.75 -5.33
C GLU A 448 5.24 -34.27 -5.93
N ARG A 449 4.40 -35.20 -6.38
CA ARG A 449 3.06 -34.93 -6.90
C ARG A 449 2.01 -35.43 -5.92
N TYR A 450 1.01 -34.58 -5.67
CA TYR A 450 -0.05 -34.78 -4.71
C TYR A 450 -1.42 -34.67 -5.39
N LEU A 451 -2.43 -35.26 -4.76
CA LEU A 451 -3.84 -35.08 -5.08
C LEU A 451 -4.56 -34.57 -3.83
N THR A 452 -5.48 -33.64 -4.00
CA THR A 452 -6.36 -33.16 -2.93
C THR A 452 -7.75 -32.83 -3.48
N VAL A 453 -8.72 -32.62 -2.59
CA VAL A 453 -10.06 -32.15 -2.95
C VAL A 453 -10.26 -30.76 -2.36
N VAL A 454 -10.52 -29.79 -3.23
CA VAL A 454 -10.81 -28.39 -2.88
C VAL A 454 -12.30 -28.15 -3.07
N LYS A 455 -12.98 -27.52 -2.11
CA LYS A 455 -14.39 -27.14 -2.25
C LYS A 455 -14.50 -25.75 -2.89
N VAL A 456 -14.42 -25.70 -4.22
CA VAL A 456 -14.33 -24.45 -5.00
C VAL A 456 -15.67 -23.72 -5.00
N GLY A 457 -15.68 -22.47 -4.56
CA GLY A 457 -16.87 -21.61 -4.50
C GLY A 457 -16.81 -20.61 -3.36
N ILE A 458 -17.63 -19.55 -3.44
CA ILE A 458 -17.78 -18.57 -2.37
C ILE A 458 -18.90 -19.07 -1.45
N LYS A 459 -18.61 -19.17 -0.14
CA LYS A 459 -19.64 -19.51 0.85
C LYS A 459 -20.31 -18.25 1.36
N ASP A 460 -21.64 -18.18 1.27
CA ASP A 460 -22.43 -17.10 1.86
C ASP A 460 -22.33 -17.10 3.38
N ILE A 461 -22.50 -15.91 3.97
CA ILE A 461 -22.61 -15.76 5.41
C ILE A 461 -23.96 -16.35 5.82
N GLU A 462 -23.95 -17.59 6.32
CA GLU A 462 -25.14 -18.19 6.89
C GLU A 462 -25.60 -17.40 8.12
N ASP A 463 -26.92 -17.17 8.20
CA ASP A 463 -27.51 -16.55 9.38
C ASP A 463 -27.18 -17.39 10.61
N PRO A 464 -26.56 -16.80 11.65
CA PRO A 464 -26.30 -17.51 12.88
C PRO A 464 -27.63 -17.96 13.49
N GLY A 465 -27.75 -19.27 13.72
CA GLY A 465 -28.97 -19.86 14.28
C GLY A 465 -29.44 -19.12 15.54
N LEU A 466 -30.75 -18.87 15.64
CA LEU A 466 -31.35 -18.12 16.74
C LEU A 466 -31.10 -18.81 18.08
N GLU A 467 -30.69 -18.05 19.10
CA GLU A 467 -30.61 -18.59 20.46
C GLU A 467 -32.00 -18.74 21.10
N VAL A 468 -32.09 -19.64 22.07
CA VAL A 468 -33.31 -19.80 22.86
C VAL A 468 -33.53 -18.54 23.69
N LYS A 469 -34.53 -17.76 23.31
CA LYS A 469 -34.83 -16.47 23.94
C LYS A 469 -35.24 -16.65 25.40
N LYS A 470 -34.69 -15.79 26.26
CA LYS A 470 -34.88 -15.83 27.72
C LYS A 470 -35.56 -14.55 28.21
N ALA A 471 -36.11 -14.61 29.42
CA ALA A 471 -36.51 -13.43 30.15
C ALA A 471 -35.29 -12.54 30.41
N TRP A 472 -35.50 -11.23 30.37
CA TRP A 472 -34.48 -10.20 30.47
C TRP A 472 -34.99 -9.03 31.30
N LEU A 473 -34.14 -8.53 32.19
CA LEU A 473 -34.36 -7.31 32.95
C LEU A 473 -33.62 -6.17 32.23
N PRO A 474 -34.30 -5.12 31.75
CA PRO A 474 -33.68 -4.04 30.98
C PRO A 474 -32.80 -3.08 31.81
N VAL A 475 -31.71 -3.59 32.37
CA VAL A 475 -30.72 -2.84 33.15
C VAL A 475 -29.31 -3.33 32.86
N GLN A 476 -28.30 -2.51 33.14
CA GLN A 476 -26.94 -2.97 33.37
C GLN A 476 -26.61 -2.91 34.86
N THR A 477 -25.83 -3.88 35.31
CA THR A 477 -25.51 -4.06 36.73
C THR A 477 -24.02 -4.20 36.95
N GLN A 478 -23.55 -3.69 38.07
CA GLN A 478 -22.22 -3.99 38.63
C GLN A 478 -22.39 -4.74 39.95
N VAL A 479 -21.55 -5.74 40.21
CA VAL A 479 -21.56 -6.43 41.52
C VAL A 479 -21.20 -5.45 42.63
N LEU A 480 -21.95 -5.49 43.72
CA LEU A 480 -21.63 -4.78 44.94
C LEU A 480 -20.51 -5.50 45.67
N THR A 481 -19.26 -5.17 45.37
CA THR A 481 -18.11 -5.80 46.01
C THR A 481 -18.05 -5.43 47.50
N ARG A 482 -17.37 -6.26 48.31
CA ARG A 482 -17.16 -5.98 49.74
C ARG A 482 -16.56 -4.61 50.04
N ASP A 483 -15.68 -4.13 49.17
CA ASP A 483 -15.03 -2.83 49.35
C ASP A 483 -16.04 -1.70 49.12
N ILE A 484 -16.86 -1.79 48.06
CA ILE A 484 -17.93 -0.82 47.79
C ILE A 484 -18.96 -0.86 48.94
N ALA A 485 -19.38 -2.04 49.38
CA ALA A 485 -20.30 -2.21 50.51
C ALA A 485 -19.75 -1.58 51.81
N THR A 486 -18.44 -1.68 52.04
CA THR A 486 -17.77 -1.08 53.21
C THR A 486 -17.80 0.45 53.15
N GLU A 487 -17.50 1.04 51.99
CA GLU A 487 -17.56 2.49 51.79
C GLU A 487 -18.99 3.05 51.88
N LEU A 488 -20.01 2.24 51.54
CA LEU A 488 -21.42 2.56 51.74
C LEU A 488 -21.90 2.43 53.20
N GLY A 489 -21.03 2.00 54.11
CA GLY A 489 -21.33 1.92 55.55
C GLY A 489 -21.98 0.62 56.02
N ASP A 490 -22.20 -0.35 55.13
CA ASP A 490 -22.69 -1.69 55.49
C ASP A 490 -21.96 -2.79 54.70
N ARG A 491 -20.88 -3.30 55.30
CA ARG A 491 -20.05 -4.39 54.77
C ARG A 491 -20.81 -5.70 54.55
N LYS A 492 -22.04 -5.85 55.06
CA LYS A 492 -22.86 -7.04 54.86
C LYS A 492 -23.77 -6.94 53.64
N LEU A 493 -23.86 -5.77 52.99
CA LEU A 493 -24.61 -5.63 51.75
C LEU A 493 -24.04 -6.54 50.67
N LYS A 494 -24.94 -7.18 49.95
CA LYS A 494 -24.68 -8.09 48.84
C LYS A 494 -25.70 -7.82 47.74
N GLY A 495 -25.35 -8.18 46.52
CA GLY A 495 -26.17 -7.98 45.34
C GLY A 495 -25.48 -7.07 44.34
N PHE A 496 -26.25 -6.22 43.68
CA PHE A 496 -25.78 -5.45 42.52
C PHE A 496 -26.20 -3.99 42.63
N VAL A 497 -25.50 -3.11 41.93
CA VAL A 497 -25.92 -1.72 41.69
C VAL A 497 -26.32 -1.57 40.22
N PHE A 498 -27.41 -0.87 39.94
CA PHE A 498 -27.78 -0.52 38.56
C PHE A 498 -26.88 0.58 38.05
N THR A 499 -26.08 0.28 37.02
CA THR A 499 -25.22 1.24 36.33
C THR A 499 -25.93 1.88 35.14
N GLN A 500 -26.97 1.22 34.63
CA GLN A 500 -27.82 1.75 33.56
C GLN A 500 -29.23 1.17 33.68
N VAL A 501 -30.23 2.02 33.45
CA VAL A 501 -31.62 1.62 33.21
C VAL A 501 -31.96 2.08 31.80
N PHE A 502 -32.42 1.17 30.93
CA PHE A 502 -32.67 1.55 29.54
C PHE A 502 -33.94 2.39 29.40
N GLU A 503 -33.85 3.51 28.68
CA GLU A 503 -34.97 4.42 28.40
C GLU A 503 -36.09 3.70 27.62
N GLY A 504 -37.34 4.02 27.94
CA GLY A 504 -38.54 3.42 27.33
C GLY A 504 -38.79 1.95 27.73
N SER A 505 -37.98 1.39 28.62
CA SER A 505 -38.07 -0.03 29.00
C SER A 505 -39.07 -0.29 30.14
N THR A 506 -39.37 -1.57 30.38
CA THR A 506 -40.18 -1.99 31.54
C THR A 506 -39.50 -1.71 32.88
N ALA A 507 -38.16 -1.68 32.92
CA ALA A 507 -37.38 -1.31 34.09
C ALA A 507 -37.57 0.18 34.45
N GLU A 508 -37.47 1.07 33.47
CA GLU A 508 -37.72 2.50 33.66
C GLU A 508 -39.18 2.77 34.04
N THR A 509 -40.12 2.13 33.33
CA THR A 509 -41.56 2.28 33.60
C THR A 509 -41.94 1.81 35.00
N ALA A 510 -41.27 0.78 35.52
CA ALA A 510 -41.45 0.30 36.89
C ALA A 510 -40.84 1.24 37.95
N GLY A 511 -40.03 2.23 37.54
CA GLY A 511 -39.41 3.21 38.42
C GLY A 511 -38.04 2.81 38.96
N LEU A 512 -37.33 1.90 38.30
CA LEU A 512 -35.91 1.63 38.61
C LEU A 512 -35.04 2.84 38.20
N GLU A 513 -34.03 3.13 39.00
CA GLU A 513 -33.12 4.27 38.78
C GLU A 513 -31.65 3.83 38.78
N VAL A 514 -30.80 4.56 38.06
CA VAL A 514 -29.35 4.35 38.12
C VAL A 514 -28.85 4.67 39.54
N GLY A 515 -28.05 3.78 40.12
CA GLY A 515 -27.54 3.89 41.49
C GLY A 515 -28.34 3.09 42.53
N ASP A 516 -29.48 2.53 42.15
CA ASP A 516 -30.24 1.58 42.98
C ASP A 516 -29.42 0.33 43.30
N PHE A 517 -29.44 -0.10 44.57
CA PHE A 517 -28.85 -1.39 44.97
C PHE A 517 -29.92 -2.48 45.02
N ILE A 518 -29.83 -3.48 44.16
CA ILE A 518 -30.70 -4.66 44.20
C ILE A 518 -30.14 -5.69 45.17
N LEU A 519 -30.95 -6.06 46.15
CA LEU A 519 -30.59 -6.97 47.25
C LEU A 519 -31.29 -8.33 47.16
N ALA A 520 -32.45 -8.40 46.51
CA ALA A 520 -33.23 -9.63 46.37
C ALA A 520 -34.16 -9.59 45.15
N VAL A 521 -34.56 -10.75 44.65
CA VAL A 521 -35.57 -10.94 43.59
C VAL A 521 -36.65 -11.90 44.12
N ASP A 522 -37.92 -11.51 44.08
CA ASP A 522 -39.06 -12.24 44.65
C ASP A 522 -38.87 -12.68 46.12
N GLY A 523 -38.14 -11.88 46.89
CA GLY A 523 -37.81 -12.15 48.28
C GLY A 523 -36.61 -13.08 48.50
N GLU A 524 -36.02 -13.65 47.45
CA GLU A 524 -34.78 -14.44 47.50
C GLU A 524 -33.56 -13.50 47.49
N PRO A 525 -32.74 -13.46 48.55
CA PRO A 525 -31.56 -12.60 48.63
C PRO A 525 -30.50 -12.95 47.58
N LEU A 526 -29.85 -11.92 47.02
CA LEU A 526 -28.68 -12.09 46.16
C LEU A 526 -27.42 -12.18 47.03
N GLU A 527 -26.52 -13.10 46.66
CA GLU A 527 -25.32 -13.41 47.44
C GLU A 527 -24.03 -12.79 46.87
N ALA A 528 -24.11 -12.15 45.70
CA ALA A 528 -23.01 -11.50 45.01
C ALA A 528 -22.26 -10.51 45.92
N SER A 529 -20.96 -10.71 46.06
CA SER A 529 -20.09 -9.85 46.87
C SER A 529 -18.66 -9.73 46.34
N ALA A 530 -18.35 -10.41 45.24
CA ALA A 530 -17.07 -10.37 44.56
C ALA A 530 -17.25 -10.22 43.03
N PRO A 531 -16.28 -9.63 42.30
CA PRO A 531 -16.40 -9.41 40.86
C PRO A 531 -16.77 -10.67 40.04
N GLU A 532 -16.33 -11.85 40.48
CA GLU A 532 -16.66 -13.14 39.87
C GLU A 532 -18.15 -13.51 39.92
N ASP A 533 -18.95 -12.87 40.76
CA ASP A 533 -20.38 -13.16 40.95
C ASP A 533 -21.28 -12.49 39.89
N TYR A 534 -20.72 -11.84 38.87
CA TYR A 534 -21.44 -11.00 37.91
C TYR A 534 -22.58 -11.69 37.15
N GLU A 535 -22.57 -13.02 37.05
CA GLU A 535 -23.62 -13.80 36.37
C GLU A 535 -24.79 -14.20 37.28
N GLU A 536 -24.74 -14.00 38.61
CA GLU A 536 -25.80 -14.48 39.52
C GLU A 536 -27.19 -13.93 39.14
N LEU A 537 -27.31 -12.60 39.04
CA LEU A 537 -28.57 -11.94 38.70
C LEU A 537 -29.04 -12.27 37.27
N PRO A 538 -28.21 -12.14 36.21
CA PRO A 538 -28.59 -12.58 34.87
C PRO A 538 -29.03 -14.04 34.79
N ALA A 539 -28.33 -14.96 35.48
CA ALA A 539 -28.68 -16.38 35.51
C ALA A 539 -30.01 -16.65 36.21
N LEU A 540 -30.30 -15.91 37.29
CA LEU A 540 -31.59 -15.98 37.97
C LEU A 540 -32.72 -15.49 37.06
N ILE A 541 -32.58 -14.31 36.46
CA ILE A 541 -33.59 -13.72 35.57
C ILE A 541 -33.88 -14.63 34.36
N ARG A 542 -32.87 -15.30 33.78
CA ARG A 542 -33.05 -16.23 32.64
C ARG A 542 -33.92 -17.46 32.96
N GLN A 543 -34.19 -17.76 34.23
CA GLN A 543 -35.07 -18.87 34.64
C GLN A 543 -36.55 -18.51 34.57
N TYR A 544 -36.87 -17.22 34.52
CA TYR A 544 -38.24 -16.73 34.45
C TYR A 544 -38.86 -16.91 33.05
N LYS A 545 -40.18 -16.83 32.99
CA LYS A 545 -40.92 -16.80 31.73
C LYS A 545 -40.92 -15.37 31.19
N ILE A 546 -40.79 -15.23 29.87
CA ILE A 546 -40.96 -13.93 29.22
C ILE A 546 -42.37 -13.40 29.51
N GLY A 547 -42.48 -12.13 29.94
CA GLY A 547 -43.70 -11.46 30.35
C GLY A 547 -44.11 -11.68 31.81
N SER A 548 -43.35 -12.45 32.60
CA SER A 548 -43.60 -12.53 34.04
C SER A 548 -43.09 -11.29 34.77
N VAL A 549 -43.75 -10.93 35.86
CA VAL A 549 -43.31 -9.85 36.76
C VAL A 549 -42.41 -10.44 37.84
N ALA A 550 -41.31 -9.75 38.15
CA ALA A 550 -40.41 -10.05 39.26
C ALA A 550 -40.37 -8.88 40.24
N ASP A 551 -40.49 -9.15 41.53
CA ASP A 551 -40.44 -8.19 42.61
C ASP A 551 -38.99 -7.96 43.07
N LEU A 552 -38.40 -6.85 42.67
CA LEU A 552 -37.02 -6.50 43.03
C LEU A 552 -37.01 -5.77 44.37
N THR A 553 -36.26 -6.27 45.34
CA THR A 553 -35.99 -5.53 46.58
C THR A 553 -34.78 -4.65 46.37
N VAL A 554 -35.03 -3.34 46.32
CA VAL A 554 -34.06 -2.31 45.99
C VAL A 554 -33.82 -1.41 47.20
N LEU A 555 -32.58 -1.01 47.43
CA LEU A 555 -32.19 0.00 48.42
C LEU A 555 -31.87 1.31 47.69
N ARG A 556 -32.68 2.35 47.96
CA ARG A 556 -32.52 3.72 47.45
C ARG A 556 -32.60 4.68 48.63
N ASP A 557 -31.66 5.62 48.73
CA ASP A 557 -31.62 6.60 49.83
C ASP A 557 -31.69 5.98 51.24
N ALA A 558 -31.04 4.82 51.44
CA ALA A 558 -31.08 4.01 52.67
C ALA A 558 -32.46 3.40 53.03
N GLU A 559 -33.45 3.48 52.15
CA GLU A 559 -34.76 2.85 52.31
C GLU A 559 -34.93 1.65 51.38
N LYS A 560 -35.44 0.53 51.91
CA LYS A 560 -35.79 -0.64 51.10
C LYS A 560 -37.16 -0.45 50.45
N ARG A 561 -37.24 -0.74 49.17
CA ARG A 561 -38.44 -0.65 48.34
C ARG A 561 -38.59 -1.95 47.55
N THR A 562 -39.82 -2.39 47.35
CA THR A 562 -40.13 -3.49 46.44
C THR A 562 -40.69 -2.90 45.16
N ILE A 563 -40.02 -3.16 44.04
CA ILE A 563 -40.39 -2.66 42.73
C ILE A 563 -40.71 -3.85 41.83
N ALA A 564 -41.96 -3.94 41.40
CA ALA A 564 -42.44 -4.98 40.49
C ALA A 564 -42.07 -4.62 39.05
N VAL A 565 -41.28 -5.46 38.38
CA VAL A 565 -40.80 -5.20 37.01
C VAL A 565 -41.20 -6.35 36.09
N GLU A 566 -41.80 -6.02 34.95
CA GLU A 566 -42.08 -7.00 33.91
C GLU A 566 -40.77 -7.40 33.20
N LEU A 567 -40.47 -8.69 33.21
CA LEU A 567 -39.31 -9.26 32.52
C LEU A 567 -39.67 -9.50 31.06
N ILE A 568 -39.01 -8.76 30.18
CA ILE A 568 -39.29 -8.82 28.74
C ILE A 568 -38.36 -9.80 28.03
N ARG A 569 -38.56 -9.95 26.73
CA ARG A 569 -37.73 -10.78 25.88
C ARG A 569 -36.34 -10.15 25.77
N SER A 570 -35.28 -10.95 25.92
CA SER A 570 -33.93 -10.49 25.60
C SER A 570 -33.85 -9.97 24.15
N PRO A 571 -33.28 -8.77 23.91
CA PRO A 571 -33.01 -8.28 22.58
C PRO A 571 -32.09 -9.23 21.82
N LYS A 572 -32.14 -9.19 20.49
CA LYS A 572 -31.18 -9.92 19.66
C LYS A 572 -29.78 -9.36 19.89
N LEU A 573 -28.80 -10.25 20.00
CA LEU A 573 -27.39 -9.88 20.05
C LEU A 573 -26.86 -9.58 18.64
N SER A 574 -25.74 -8.87 18.52
CA SER A 574 -25.10 -8.53 17.24
C SER A 574 -24.82 -9.76 16.37
N ARG A 575 -24.47 -10.89 17.02
CA ARG A 575 -24.26 -12.19 16.37
C ARG A 575 -25.54 -12.92 15.97
N GLU A 576 -26.72 -12.34 16.13
CA GLU A 576 -28.03 -12.90 15.68
C GLU A 576 -28.70 -11.98 14.65
N MET A 577 -28.03 -10.89 14.26
CA MET A 577 -28.51 -9.93 13.28
C MET A 577 -28.18 -10.40 11.87
N LYS A 578 -29.06 -10.11 10.91
CA LYS A 578 -28.81 -10.36 9.49
C LYS A 578 -27.54 -9.61 9.10
N LYS A 579 -26.68 -10.26 8.33
CA LYS A 579 -25.45 -9.67 7.78
C LYS A 579 -25.51 -9.65 6.28
N TYR A 580 -24.82 -8.69 5.68
CA TYR A 580 -24.58 -8.63 4.25
C TYR A 580 -23.13 -8.24 4.01
N ARG A 581 -22.48 -8.98 3.11
CA ARG A 581 -21.12 -8.70 2.65
C ARG A 581 -21.22 -8.26 1.20
N ASP A 582 -20.74 -7.05 0.94
CA ASP A 582 -20.63 -6.53 -0.41
C ASP A 582 -19.22 -6.84 -0.94
N ASP A 583 -19.13 -7.77 -1.90
CA ASP A 583 -17.85 -8.17 -2.49
C ASP A 583 -17.35 -7.19 -3.57
N ASN A 584 -18.21 -6.26 -4.05
CA ASN A 584 -17.84 -5.26 -5.05
C ASN A 584 -17.20 -4.04 -4.39
N PHE A 585 -17.79 -3.55 -3.29
CA PHE A 585 -17.30 -2.41 -2.52
C PHE A 585 -16.45 -2.81 -1.30
N GLU A 586 -16.38 -4.11 -1.02
CA GLU A 586 -15.47 -4.75 -0.07
C GLU A 586 -15.72 -4.33 1.40
N PHE A 587 -16.98 -4.44 1.85
CA PHE A 587 -17.37 -4.17 3.24
C PHE A 587 -18.43 -5.16 3.74
N THR A 588 -18.57 -5.28 5.07
CA THR A 588 -19.61 -6.08 5.73
C THR A 588 -20.42 -5.23 6.69
N VAL A 589 -21.73 -5.35 6.59
CA VAL A 589 -22.70 -4.69 7.49
C VAL A 589 -23.57 -5.71 8.21
N ARG A 590 -24.25 -5.23 9.25
CA ARG A 590 -25.35 -5.91 9.89
C ARG A 590 -26.49 -4.96 10.24
N ASP A 591 -27.65 -5.51 10.53
CA ASP A 591 -28.73 -4.76 11.16
C ASP A 591 -28.30 -4.25 12.55
N ILE A 592 -28.80 -3.07 12.93
CA ILE A 592 -28.60 -2.48 14.26
C ILE A 592 -29.37 -3.24 15.33
N THR A 593 -28.76 -3.42 16.49
CA THR A 593 -29.36 -4.03 17.68
C THR A 593 -29.99 -2.98 18.58
N PHE A 594 -30.76 -3.44 19.57
CA PHE A 594 -31.19 -2.60 20.69
C PHE A 594 -29.99 -1.99 21.44
N PHE A 595 -28.91 -2.76 21.64
CA PHE A 595 -27.75 -2.31 22.40
C PHE A 595 -26.97 -1.22 21.67
N ASP A 596 -26.82 -1.31 20.34
CA ASP A 596 -26.18 -0.25 19.54
C ASP A 596 -26.94 1.08 19.70
N LYS A 597 -28.28 1.04 19.61
CA LYS A 597 -29.12 2.23 19.80
C LYS A 597 -28.95 2.83 21.20
N ALA A 598 -28.90 1.99 22.23
CA ALA A 598 -28.74 2.44 23.60
C ALA A 598 -27.33 3.02 23.88
N GLU A 599 -26.28 2.42 23.31
CA GLU A 599 -24.89 2.85 23.48
C GLU A 599 -24.63 4.18 22.76
N GLU A 600 -25.08 4.29 21.51
CA GLU A 600 -24.94 5.50 20.69
C GLU A 600 -26.02 6.56 20.95
N ARG A 601 -27.00 6.25 21.81
CA ARG A 601 -28.17 7.10 22.14
C ARG A 601 -28.98 7.52 20.91
N TRP A 602 -29.15 6.60 19.98
CA TRP A 602 -30.01 6.79 18.82
C TRP A 602 -31.48 6.70 19.22
N LYS A 603 -32.33 7.42 18.47
CA LYS A 603 -33.79 7.33 18.65
C LYS A 603 -34.28 5.94 18.28
N GLU A 604 -35.42 5.53 18.85
CA GLU A 604 -36.06 4.26 18.48
C GLU A 604 -36.33 4.17 16.98
N GLU A 605 -36.70 5.28 16.33
CA GLU A 605 -36.99 5.31 14.88
C GLU A 605 -35.74 5.39 14.00
N GLU A 606 -34.54 5.46 14.58
CA GLU A 606 -33.31 5.49 13.82
C GLU A 606 -33.16 4.20 13.01
N LYS A 607 -32.80 4.36 11.74
CA LYS A 607 -32.73 3.32 10.72
C LYS A 607 -31.37 3.34 10.05
N GLY A 608 -30.99 2.18 9.54
CA GLY A 608 -29.73 2.00 8.86
C GLY A 608 -29.09 0.68 9.22
N VAL A 609 -27.91 0.46 8.66
CA VAL A 609 -27.10 -0.74 8.89
C VAL A 609 -25.73 -0.34 9.40
N LEU A 610 -25.23 -1.09 10.37
CA LEU A 610 -23.95 -0.81 11.00
C LEU A 610 -22.83 -1.51 10.24
N VAL A 611 -21.79 -0.76 9.90
CA VAL A 611 -20.57 -1.30 9.28
C VAL A 611 -19.75 -2.04 10.32
N GLU A 612 -19.55 -3.34 10.13
CA GLU A 612 -18.70 -4.17 11.01
C GLU A 612 -17.26 -4.26 10.50
N GLN A 613 -17.09 -4.36 9.18
CA GLN A 613 -15.79 -4.54 8.53
C GLN A 613 -15.74 -3.75 7.24
N VAL A 614 -14.58 -3.18 6.94
CA VAL A 614 -14.25 -2.56 5.66
C VAL A 614 -12.88 -3.09 5.29
N GLU A 615 -12.76 -3.72 4.13
CA GLU A 615 -11.49 -4.25 3.64
C GLU A 615 -10.55 -3.09 3.28
N SER A 616 -9.29 -3.19 3.70
CA SER A 616 -8.29 -2.14 3.46
C SER A 616 -8.09 -1.92 1.95
N GLY A 617 -8.10 -0.65 1.55
CA GLY A 617 -7.94 -0.20 0.17
C GLY A 617 -9.06 -0.59 -0.79
N GLY A 618 -10.11 -1.27 -0.32
CA GLY A 618 -11.30 -1.51 -1.13
C GLY A 618 -12.08 -0.22 -1.38
N TRP A 619 -13.05 -0.25 -2.31
CA TRP A 619 -13.76 0.98 -2.72
C TRP A 619 -14.46 1.70 -1.56
N ALA A 620 -15.00 0.95 -0.60
CA ALA A 620 -15.56 1.55 0.61
C ALA A 620 -14.49 2.21 1.50
N ALA A 621 -13.29 1.62 1.63
CA ALA A 621 -12.19 2.23 2.38
C ALA A 621 -11.65 3.49 1.70
N LEU A 622 -11.48 3.46 0.37
CA LEU A 622 -11.09 4.62 -0.44
C LEU A 622 -12.10 5.76 -0.32
N GLY A 623 -13.39 5.41 -0.30
CA GLY A 623 -14.50 6.30 0.04
C GLY A 623 -14.55 6.72 1.53
N GLN A 624 -13.58 6.32 2.34
CA GLN A 624 -13.45 6.61 3.77
C GLN A 624 -14.56 6.05 4.66
N LEU A 625 -15.24 4.98 4.26
CA LEU A 625 -16.12 4.20 5.14
C LEU A 625 -15.30 3.52 6.23
N ARG A 626 -15.84 3.42 7.44
CA ARG A 626 -15.14 2.86 8.60
C ARG A 626 -16.04 1.92 9.39
N PRO A 627 -15.46 0.91 10.05
CA PRO A 627 -16.18 0.16 11.08
C PRO A 627 -16.79 1.11 12.12
N GLY A 628 -18.06 0.87 12.47
CA GLY A 628 -18.85 1.72 13.36
C GLY A 628 -19.66 2.83 12.66
N ASP A 629 -19.47 3.06 11.36
CA ASP A 629 -20.37 3.94 10.62
C ASP A 629 -21.77 3.33 10.49
N LEU A 630 -22.81 4.15 10.63
CA LEU A 630 -24.20 3.79 10.37
C LEU A 630 -24.61 4.25 8.97
N ILE A 631 -24.79 3.35 8.02
CA ILE A 631 -25.26 3.68 6.66
C ILE A 631 -26.76 3.94 6.72
N GLN A 632 -27.16 5.19 6.45
CA GLN A 632 -28.56 5.64 6.50
C GLN A 632 -29.18 5.81 5.11
N GLN A 633 -28.35 6.10 4.10
CA GLN A 633 -28.81 6.35 2.73
C GLN A 633 -27.70 6.04 1.73
N VAL A 634 -28.07 5.49 0.57
CA VAL A 634 -27.20 5.32 -0.60
C VAL A 634 -27.86 6.00 -1.79
N ASP A 635 -27.19 6.98 -2.37
CA ASP A 635 -27.72 7.97 -3.31
C ASP A 635 -29.03 8.58 -2.76
N ASP A 636 -30.15 8.35 -3.46
CA ASP A 636 -31.49 8.82 -3.10
C ASP A 636 -32.31 7.79 -2.28
N THR A 637 -31.71 6.63 -1.95
CA THR A 637 -32.41 5.51 -1.31
C THR A 637 -32.11 5.44 0.19
N VAL A 638 -33.15 5.61 1.02
CA VAL A 638 -33.03 5.43 2.48
C VAL A 638 -32.85 3.94 2.80
N ILE A 639 -31.84 3.63 3.59
CA ILE A 639 -31.54 2.26 4.00
C ILE A 639 -32.17 2.01 5.37
N ALA A 640 -33.13 1.10 5.42
CA ALA A 640 -33.82 0.74 6.65
C ALA A 640 -33.10 -0.37 7.43
N ASP A 641 -32.61 -1.36 6.69
CA ASP A 641 -32.07 -2.63 7.16
C ASP A 641 -31.16 -3.23 6.06
N VAL A 642 -30.59 -4.40 6.35
CA VAL A 642 -29.67 -5.11 5.47
C VAL A 642 -30.31 -5.51 4.14
N GLU A 643 -31.58 -5.92 4.12
CA GLU A 643 -32.28 -6.31 2.88
C GLU A 643 -32.47 -5.12 1.93
N ALA A 644 -32.79 -3.95 2.48
CA ALA A 644 -32.85 -2.71 1.72
C ALA A 644 -31.48 -2.30 1.15
N LEU A 645 -30.40 -2.49 1.91
CA LEU A 645 -29.05 -2.23 1.42
C LEU A 645 -28.67 -3.21 0.29
N GLU A 646 -28.80 -4.51 0.52
CA GLU A 646 -28.51 -5.58 -0.43
C GLU A 646 -29.18 -5.31 -1.79
N THR A 647 -30.50 -5.07 -1.78
CA THR A 647 -31.27 -4.73 -2.99
C THR A 647 -30.75 -3.48 -3.70
N LYS A 648 -30.37 -2.44 -2.94
CA LYS A 648 -29.84 -1.19 -3.51
C LYS A 648 -28.44 -1.39 -4.09
N MET A 649 -27.59 -2.17 -3.45
CA MET A 649 -26.25 -2.46 -3.94
C MET A 649 -26.29 -3.32 -5.20
N ASP A 650 -27.17 -4.32 -5.29
CA ASP A 650 -27.41 -5.08 -6.52
C ASP A 650 -27.80 -4.16 -7.69
N ALA A 651 -28.66 -3.18 -7.43
CA ALA A 651 -29.06 -2.20 -8.43
C ALA A 651 -27.91 -1.25 -8.83
N VAL A 652 -27.02 -0.90 -7.90
CA VAL A 652 -25.81 -0.11 -8.18
C VAL A 652 -24.85 -0.89 -9.07
N VAL A 653 -24.60 -2.16 -8.74
CA VAL A 653 -23.73 -3.05 -9.54
C VAL A 653 -24.28 -3.23 -10.95
N ALA A 654 -25.59 -3.42 -11.10
CA ALA A 654 -26.22 -3.55 -12.41
C ALA A 654 -26.19 -2.25 -13.25
N ALA A 655 -26.08 -1.08 -12.62
CA ALA A 655 -26.08 0.21 -13.29
C ALA A 655 -24.68 0.77 -13.59
N GLU A 656 -23.64 0.23 -12.93
CA GLU A 656 -22.25 0.64 -13.06
C GLU A 656 -22.02 2.17 -13.03
N PRO A 657 -22.56 2.92 -12.05
CA PRO A 657 -22.41 4.37 -12.00
C PRO A 657 -20.96 4.78 -11.72
N LYS A 658 -20.53 5.94 -12.23
CA LYS A 658 -19.18 6.47 -11.98
C LYS A 658 -18.90 6.75 -10.50
N ALA A 659 -19.92 7.13 -9.75
CA ALA A 659 -19.83 7.44 -8.34
C ALA A 659 -21.13 7.04 -7.62
N VAL A 660 -21.01 6.70 -6.35
CA VAL A 660 -22.12 6.34 -5.45
C VAL A 660 -21.95 7.09 -4.14
N VAL A 661 -22.99 7.77 -3.66
CA VAL A 661 -22.88 8.61 -2.46
C VAL A 661 -23.56 7.94 -1.27
N PHE A 662 -22.79 7.69 -0.22
CA PHE A 662 -23.27 7.15 1.04
C PHE A 662 -23.45 8.29 2.05
N LYS A 663 -24.62 8.37 2.67
CA LYS A 663 -24.82 9.19 3.87
C LYS A 663 -24.66 8.30 5.09
N VAL A 664 -23.66 8.60 5.90
CA VAL A 664 -23.33 7.83 7.09
C VAL A 664 -23.39 8.66 8.36
N GLY A 665 -23.89 8.07 9.43
CA GLY A 665 -23.73 8.56 10.80
C GLY A 665 -22.40 8.08 11.35
N ARG A 666 -21.55 9.00 11.80
CA ARG A 666 -20.26 8.74 12.44
C ARG A 666 -20.20 9.46 13.79
N GLY A 667 -20.53 8.72 14.85
CA GLY A 667 -20.80 9.30 16.16
C GLY A 667 -21.88 10.39 16.06
N VAL A 668 -21.55 11.62 16.41
CA VAL A 668 -22.48 12.77 16.37
C VAL A 668 -22.54 13.49 15.01
N TYR A 669 -21.75 13.07 14.02
CA TYR A 669 -21.66 13.73 12.73
C TYR A 669 -22.37 12.94 11.64
N THR A 670 -22.98 13.65 10.69
CA THR A 670 -23.36 13.09 9.40
C THR A 670 -22.27 13.39 8.40
N VAL A 671 -21.79 12.35 7.71
CA VAL A 671 -20.78 12.46 6.67
C VAL A 671 -21.37 11.94 5.36
N TYR A 672 -21.06 12.63 4.26
CA TYR A 672 -21.33 12.13 2.92
C TYR A 672 -20.03 11.59 2.36
N LEU A 673 -20.05 10.34 1.95
CA LEU A 673 -18.91 9.63 1.41
C LEU A 673 -19.20 9.31 -0.05
N GLU A 674 -18.33 9.75 -0.96
CA GLU A 674 -18.43 9.46 -2.38
C GLU A 674 -17.50 8.31 -2.70
N PHE A 675 -18.06 7.23 -3.23
CA PHE A 675 -17.30 6.05 -3.67
C PHE A 675 -17.22 6.12 -5.20
N GLU A 676 -16.01 6.03 -5.76
CA GLU A 676 -15.78 6.04 -7.21
C GLU A 676 -15.28 4.68 -7.69
N PRO A 677 -16.14 3.65 -7.75
CA PRO A 677 -15.72 2.31 -8.15
C PRO A 677 -15.27 2.27 -9.62
N LYS A 678 -14.17 1.59 -9.90
CA LYS A 678 -13.86 1.13 -11.25
C LYS A 678 -14.54 -0.22 -11.49
N TRP A 679 -15.58 -0.19 -12.31
CA TRP A 679 -16.24 -1.38 -12.84
C TRP A 679 -15.28 -2.10 -13.80
N GLU A 680 -15.13 -3.41 -13.65
CA GLU A 680 -14.36 -4.19 -14.62
C GLU A 680 -15.04 -4.07 -15.98
N THR A 681 -14.48 -3.26 -16.88
CA THR A 681 -14.80 -3.40 -18.29
C THR A 681 -14.39 -4.82 -18.67
N THR A 682 -15.35 -5.65 -19.09
CA THR A 682 -15.06 -6.84 -19.89
C THR A 682 -14.22 -6.39 -21.08
N GLU A 683 -12.90 -6.42 -20.93
CA GLU A 683 -11.96 -6.21 -22.02
C GLU A 683 -12.19 -7.38 -22.96
N THR A 684 -12.91 -7.10 -24.03
CA THR A 684 -12.91 -7.97 -25.18
C THR A 684 -11.59 -7.72 -25.89
N GLN A 685 -10.71 -8.73 -25.85
CA GLN A 685 -9.52 -8.99 -26.68
C GLN A 685 -8.13 -8.74 -26.09
#